data_AF-A0A101CQZ3-F1
#
_entry.id   AF-A0A101CQZ3-F1
#
_cell.length_a   1.000
_cell.length_b   1.000
_cell.length_c   1.000
_cell.angle_alpha   90.00
_cell.angle_beta   90.00
_cell.angle_gamma   90.00
#
_symmetry.space_group_name_H-M   'P 1'
#
loop_
_entity.id
_entity.type
_entity.pdbx_description
1 polymer ?
#
loop_
_entity_poly.entity_id
_entity_poly.type
_entity_poly.pdbx_seq_one_letter_code
_entity_poly.pdbx_strand_id
1 'polypeptide(L)'
;MSQLKIIGNSSPVVGEVEIYSIDDVFHKSILQQNDASQNYTPNVFDNEIKWSIWILERGSWRNTKENDKTGKIVTYTFHQKSLTRKGIKMRCEVNGEKTILDITPQPASQGKIIKVDLLDANYSKPTRPFAYNDWIIARVHCVDMERFPLQVTLWEDDGGKKLQNTTNVKIDSKKAHVINGKADVKFYLDPSHAWLANAKLAPGDTTEGANHEYYVTAEIFEKVSKRAYSFNTDVPNPDYKPPTQKQPTPAEQKGPSQKETKGINTNDAKIHDYHEQKISVNTTISTNPVGERINSVMTVDLDSKWWEKKDDNKNNACPRCNEDFKYEDIVKIFPASSKNKSLSERLINEINILRNNYKINTCLRKAHLINQFGSETGFNTLIEEIDGYSVTTLINLFGYFKRHPNEAEIYKGNLYEIAIRAYGLRRVDKEEDIVSCVLSPGGKCNDLGNENKKEGYTYIGRGLIQLTGKYNYSQINKDFIKAFPGKGDLLKNPELLEEPQYAAMSAFSYWINNNLNSKADLGFNAANVDAITRIINKNLDASHYEKRRKSFEKAKEVYRLSDCKNITEDSLNKGVTIRLIRKWQTNKSTIGEFTIDNSDIRGFILEEKGPDTTISGIEQRVPVGTYNLIWHNGSKFKNVLKLYNNDVSVDRAILIHAGNSAEATEGCLLPGSYRSLDWVSNSRDKLEEINEYVKLIGIENAKIIITQEYE
;
A
#
# COMPACT_ATOMS: atom_id res chain seq x y z
N MET A 1 36.91 48.65 18.15
CA MET A 1 36.29 47.72 19.11
C MET A 1 35.31 46.86 18.34
N SER A 2 35.71 45.65 17.94
CA SER A 2 34.84 44.72 17.22
C SER A 2 33.82 44.18 18.20
N GLN A 3 32.55 44.55 18.04
CA GLN A 3 31.44 43.95 18.80
C GLN A 3 31.34 42.47 18.39
N LEU A 4 31.63 41.55 19.31
CA LEU A 4 31.45 40.12 19.08
C LEU A 4 29.98 39.83 18.73
N LYS A 5 29.72 39.40 17.49
CA LYS A 5 28.38 39.15 16.97
C LYS A 5 28.27 37.73 16.44
N ILE A 6 27.19 37.03 16.80
CA ILE A 6 26.84 35.75 16.20
C ILE A 6 26.20 36.00 14.84
N ILE A 7 26.74 35.36 13.80
CA ILE A 7 26.22 35.33 12.44
C ILE A 7 25.61 33.95 12.21
N GLY A 8 24.31 33.91 11.92
CA GLY A 8 23.57 32.67 11.67
C GLY A 8 22.06 32.90 11.67
N ASN A 9 21.30 31.87 11.33
CA ASN A 9 19.84 31.94 11.22
C ASN A 9 19.18 32.04 12.60
N SER A 10 18.51 33.15 12.89
CA SER A 10 17.76 33.33 14.14
C SER A 10 16.42 32.59 14.15
N SER A 11 15.94 32.13 12.99
CA SER A 11 14.67 31.41 12.82
C SER A 11 14.84 30.08 12.08
N PRO A 12 15.60 29.12 12.66
CA PRO A 12 15.96 27.87 11.99
C PRO A 12 14.76 26.94 11.78
N VAL A 13 14.70 26.27 10.64
CA VAL A 13 13.67 25.26 10.38
C VAL A 13 14.04 23.95 11.10
N VAL A 14 13.12 23.37 11.86
CA VAL A 14 13.42 22.14 12.60
C VAL A 14 13.76 20.99 11.66
N GLY A 15 14.84 20.27 12.00
CA GLY A 15 15.33 19.14 11.20
C GLY A 15 16.25 19.52 10.04
N GLU A 16 16.57 20.80 9.86
CA GLU A 16 17.65 21.26 8.98
C GLU A 16 18.94 21.54 9.78
N VAL A 17 20.08 21.38 9.13
CA VAL A 17 21.41 21.69 9.70
C VAL A 17 21.69 23.17 9.47
N GLU A 18 21.95 23.89 10.56
CA GLU A 18 22.18 25.34 10.57
C GLU A 18 23.62 25.64 10.96
N ILE A 19 24.23 26.61 10.28
CA ILE A 19 25.64 26.99 10.48
C ILE A 19 25.68 28.34 11.19
N TYR A 20 26.50 28.44 12.24
CA TYR A 20 26.72 29.67 13.00
C TYR A 20 28.21 29.97 13.08
N SER A 21 28.56 31.25 13.01
CA SER A 21 29.94 31.73 13.10
C SER A 21 30.03 33.07 13.82
N ILE A 22 31.23 33.42 14.26
CA ILE A 22 31.60 34.75 14.76
C ILE A 22 32.42 35.57 13.75
N ASP A 23 32.77 34.97 12.60
CA ASP A 23 33.49 35.63 11.50
C ASP A 23 32.54 35.86 10.31
N ASP A 24 32.69 37.00 9.62
CA ASP A 24 31.86 37.40 8.47
C ASP A 24 32.25 36.66 7.17
N VAL A 25 32.18 35.33 7.22
CA VAL A 25 32.57 34.46 6.10
C VAL A 25 31.53 34.50 4.97
N PHE A 26 30.31 34.97 5.23
CA PHE A 26 29.21 34.96 4.26
C PHE A 26 29.14 36.19 3.34
N HIS A 27 29.97 37.21 3.55
CA HIS A 27 29.93 38.41 2.70
C HIS A 27 30.76 38.32 1.40
N LYS A 28 31.46 37.19 1.14
CA LYS A 28 32.39 37.04 0.00
C LYS A 28 31.98 36.08 -1.13
N SER A 29 30.80 35.44 -1.09
CA SER A 29 30.38 34.52 -2.15
C SER A 29 29.32 35.06 -3.11
N ILE A 30 28.86 36.31 -2.93
CA ILE A 30 28.01 37.02 -3.89
C ILE A 30 28.70 38.35 -4.18
N LEU A 31 29.59 38.36 -5.18
CA LEU A 31 30.17 39.47 -5.96
C LEU A 31 31.61 39.09 -6.33
N GLN A 32 31.87 38.86 -7.61
CA GLN A 32 33.20 38.64 -8.15
C GLN A 32 33.96 39.96 -8.38
N GLN A 33 35.29 39.87 -8.26
CA GLN A 33 36.36 40.77 -8.70
C GLN A 33 36.76 41.97 -7.82
N ASN A 34 38.07 41.95 -7.50
CA ASN A 34 38.98 43.05 -7.16
C ASN A 34 38.59 43.96 -5.99
N ASP A 35 39.20 43.76 -4.82
CA ASP A 35 40.28 44.65 -4.36
C ASP A 35 40.97 44.10 -3.10
N ALA A 36 42.25 44.43 -2.96
CA ALA A 36 43.06 44.11 -1.81
C ALA A 36 42.81 45.13 -0.70
N SER A 37 42.15 44.70 0.39
CA SER A 37 42.32 45.37 1.68
C SER A 37 42.22 44.33 2.80
N GLN A 38 43.36 44.12 3.44
CA GLN A 38 43.49 43.37 4.69
C GLN A 38 42.63 44.03 5.76
N ASN A 39 41.80 43.24 6.46
CA ASN A 39 41.34 43.60 7.78
C ASN A 39 41.56 42.41 8.71
N TYR A 40 42.44 42.65 9.68
CA TYR A 40 42.86 41.78 10.76
C TYR A 40 41.65 41.17 11.51
N THR A 41 41.56 39.84 11.54
CA THR A 41 40.91 39.13 12.66
C THR A 41 42.01 38.55 13.56
N PRO A 42 41.96 38.80 14.88
CA PRO A 42 42.96 38.28 15.80
C PRO A 42 42.95 36.74 15.77
N ASN A 43 44.15 36.13 15.80
CA ASN A 43 44.35 34.68 15.89
C ASN A 43 43.84 34.14 17.23
N VAL A 44 42.53 33.98 17.35
CA VAL A 44 41.89 33.25 18.44
C VAL A 44 41.91 31.77 18.06
N PHE A 45 42.47 30.92 18.91
CA PHE A 45 42.51 29.47 18.71
C PHE A 45 41.09 28.88 18.89
N ASP A 46 40.72 27.88 18.10
CA ASP A 46 39.35 27.30 18.09
C ASP A 46 38.87 26.83 19.48
N ASN A 47 39.79 26.44 20.37
CA ASN A 47 39.48 25.96 21.72
C ASN A 47 39.07 27.09 22.70
N GLU A 48 39.33 28.36 22.36
CA GLU A 48 38.99 29.53 23.18
C GLU A 48 37.56 30.06 22.91
N ILE A 49 36.95 29.61 21.81
CA ILE A 49 35.61 30.00 21.38
C ILE A 49 34.63 28.91 21.86
N LYS A 50 33.74 29.27 22.78
CA LYS A 50 32.80 28.33 23.41
C LYS A 50 31.37 28.69 23.07
N TRP A 51 30.63 27.72 22.55
CA TRP A 51 29.21 27.83 22.23
C TRP A 51 28.38 27.03 23.21
N SER A 52 27.25 27.58 23.64
CA SER A 52 26.29 26.92 24.52
C SER A 52 24.86 27.24 24.13
N ILE A 53 23.96 26.28 24.33
CA ILE A 53 22.52 26.44 24.07
C ILE A 53 21.79 26.47 25.41
N TRP A 54 20.96 27.49 25.59
CA TRP A 54 20.18 27.72 26.79
C TRP A 54 18.70 27.66 26.45
N ILE A 55 17.93 27.01 27.31
CA ILE A 55 16.48 26.88 27.16
C ILE A 55 15.77 27.45 28.39
N LEU A 56 14.63 28.10 28.15
CA LEU A 56 13.79 28.64 29.22
C LEU A 56 12.84 27.55 29.74
N GLU A 57 13.08 27.07 30.94
CA GLU A 57 12.26 26.06 31.62
C GLU A 57 11.83 26.58 33.00
N ARG A 58 10.52 26.56 33.28
CA ARG A 58 9.94 26.99 34.57
C ARG A 58 10.38 28.39 35.05
N GLY A 59 10.64 29.31 34.11
CA GLY A 59 11.03 30.69 34.41
C GLY A 59 12.54 30.93 34.56
N SER A 60 13.37 29.88 34.49
CA SER A 60 14.82 29.97 34.59
C SER A 60 15.51 29.44 33.33
N TRP A 61 16.64 30.06 32.96
CA TRP A 61 17.47 29.60 31.85
C TRP A 61 18.36 28.44 32.30
N ARG A 62 18.30 27.32 31.57
CA ARG A 62 19.13 26.13 31.81
C ARG A 62 20.04 25.88 30.62
N ASN A 63 21.33 25.67 30.87
CA ASN A 63 22.28 25.22 29.85
C ASN A 63 22.03 23.73 29.52
N THR A 64 21.99 23.40 28.22
CA THR A 64 22.03 22.04 27.72
C THR A 64 23.49 21.66 27.43
N LYS A 65 24.21 21.18 28.45
CA LYS A 65 25.65 20.86 28.37
C LYS A 65 25.99 19.87 27.25
N GLU A 66 25.05 19.00 26.92
CA GLU A 66 25.16 18.04 25.82
C GLU A 66 25.30 18.70 24.43
N ASN A 67 25.01 19.99 24.31
CA ASN A 67 25.09 20.78 23.08
C ASN A 67 26.26 21.79 23.05
N ASP A 68 27.11 21.77 24.08
CA ASP A 68 28.26 22.68 24.13
C ASP A 68 29.28 22.31 23.04
N LYS A 69 29.78 23.31 22.32
CA LYS A 69 30.73 23.15 21.20
C LYS A 69 31.86 24.17 21.27
N THR A 70 32.96 23.91 20.57
CA THR A 70 34.08 24.85 20.42
C THR A 70 34.44 25.04 18.96
N GLY A 71 34.99 26.21 18.63
CA GLY A 71 35.48 26.55 17.29
C GLY A 71 34.83 27.78 16.67
N LYS A 72 35.47 28.35 15.64
CA LYS A 72 34.99 29.55 14.91
C LYS A 72 33.67 29.35 14.17
N ILE A 73 33.40 28.13 13.71
CA ILE A 73 32.19 27.73 12.99
C ILE A 73 31.62 26.50 13.66
N VAL A 74 30.33 26.53 13.98
CA VAL A 74 29.61 25.41 14.58
C VAL A 74 28.32 25.13 13.83
N THR A 75 27.93 23.86 13.82
CA THR A 75 26.64 23.43 13.24
C THR A 75 25.66 23.07 14.35
N TYR A 76 24.39 23.40 14.20
CA TYR A 76 23.33 22.98 15.11
C TYR A 76 22.12 22.47 14.32
N THR A 77 21.40 21.51 14.88
CA THR A 77 20.12 21.03 14.35
C THR A 77 19.09 21.15 15.46
N PHE A 78 18.02 21.89 15.20
CA PHE A 78 16.90 22.02 16.13
C PHE A 78 15.87 20.94 15.82
N HIS A 79 15.36 20.28 16.86
CA HIS A 79 14.41 19.18 16.70
C HIS A 79 12.97 19.64 16.97
N GLN A 80 11.98 18.77 16.73
CA GLN A 80 10.55 19.08 16.97
C GLN A 80 10.29 19.65 18.38
N LYS A 81 10.97 19.13 19.41
CA LYS A 81 10.87 19.60 20.79
C LYS A 81 11.32 21.06 20.98
N SER A 82 12.10 21.61 20.05
CA SER A 82 12.51 23.01 20.08
C SER A 82 11.33 23.97 19.87
N LEU A 83 10.30 23.56 19.11
CA LEU A 83 9.08 24.37 18.88
C LEU A 83 8.23 24.53 20.15
N THR A 84 8.34 23.61 21.10
CA THR A 84 7.56 23.64 22.35
C THR A 84 8.28 24.38 23.48
N ARG A 85 9.50 24.89 23.23
CA ARG A 85 10.26 25.64 24.24
C ARG A 85 9.72 27.07 24.34
N LYS A 86 9.59 27.56 25.57
CA LYS A 86 9.19 28.95 25.83
C LYS A 86 10.24 29.99 25.40
N GLY A 87 11.48 29.56 25.19
CA GLY A 87 12.57 30.39 24.69
C GLY A 87 13.86 29.59 24.54
N ILE A 88 14.65 29.92 23.52
CA ILE A 88 15.95 29.30 23.23
C ILE A 88 16.96 30.42 22.96
N LYS A 89 18.12 30.33 23.59
CA LYS A 89 19.24 31.27 23.43
C LYS A 89 20.49 30.52 23.04
N MET A 90 21.17 31.00 22.02
CA MET A 90 22.53 30.60 21.69
C MET A 90 23.49 31.63 22.29
N ARG A 91 24.50 31.16 23.00
CA ARG A 91 25.53 32.01 23.59
C ARG A 91 26.90 31.59 23.08
N CYS A 92 27.66 32.55 22.58
CA CYS A 92 29.07 32.39 22.25
C CYS A 92 29.91 33.18 23.26
N GLU A 93 31.00 32.58 23.73
CA GLU A 93 31.96 33.18 24.63
C GLU A 93 33.37 33.08 24.04
N VAL A 94 34.05 34.21 23.92
CA VAL A 94 35.41 34.32 23.38
C VAL A 94 36.23 35.15 24.35
N ASN A 95 37.26 34.55 24.97
CA ASN A 95 38.17 35.24 25.89
C ASN A 95 37.48 36.11 26.97
N GLY A 96 36.32 35.64 27.47
CA GLY A 96 35.52 36.30 28.51
C GLY A 96 34.42 37.24 28.00
N GLU A 97 34.48 37.67 26.75
CA GLU A 97 33.41 38.43 26.08
C GLU A 97 32.27 37.48 25.67
N LYS A 98 31.03 37.90 25.88
CA LYS A 98 29.83 37.06 25.68
C LYS A 98 28.86 37.74 24.75
N THR A 99 28.35 36.99 23.79
CA THR A 99 27.32 37.42 22.85
C THR A 99 26.18 36.41 22.83
N ILE A 100 24.96 36.88 22.56
CA ILE A 100 23.73 36.08 22.64
C ILE A 100 22.93 36.29 21.36
N LEU A 101 22.39 35.20 20.82
CA LEU A 101 21.41 35.18 19.74
C LEU A 101 20.15 34.45 20.23
N ASP A 102 19.01 35.14 20.20
CA ASP A 102 17.71 34.53 20.45
C ASP A 102 17.29 33.68 19.24
N ILE A 103 16.89 32.43 19.49
CA ILE A 103 16.52 31.47 18.46
C ILE A 103 15.02 31.20 18.53
N THR A 104 14.34 31.38 17.41
CA THR A 104 12.89 31.12 17.25
C THR A 104 12.67 30.08 16.15
N PRO A 105 12.75 28.78 16.47
CA PRO A 105 12.65 27.72 15.47
C PRO A 105 11.30 27.74 14.75
N GLN A 106 11.33 27.43 13.46
CA GLN A 106 10.16 27.35 12.59
C GLN A 106 9.78 25.88 12.31
N PRO A 107 8.49 25.57 12.13
CA PRO A 107 8.05 24.23 11.76
C PRO A 107 8.62 23.82 10.39
N ALA A 108 8.91 22.54 10.22
CA ALA A 108 9.26 21.98 8.90
C ALA A 108 8.02 21.98 8.00
N SER A 109 8.20 22.23 6.70
CA SER A 109 7.11 22.22 5.72
C SER A 109 6.67 20.82 5.29
N GLN A 110 7.49 19.80 5.59
CA GLN A 110 7.21 18.39 5.29
C GLN A 110 7.72 17.48 6.41
N GLY A 111 6.89 16.53 6.82
CA GLY A 111 7.25 15.48 7.76
C GLY A 111 8.37 14.57 7.24
N LYS A 112 9.45 14.42 8.02
CA LYS A 112 10.58 13.53 7.70
C LYS A 112 11.18 12.85 8.92
N ILE A 113 11.71 11.64 8.71
CA ILE A 113 12.57 10.94 9.67
C ILE A 113 13.98 11.52 9.54
N ILE A 114 14.56 11.96 10.65
CA ILE A 114 15.90 12.56 10.69
C ILE A 114 16.96 11.48 10.90
N LYS A 115 16.79 10.63 11.93
CA LYS A 115 17.76 9.58 12.31
C LYS A 115 17.17 8.55 13.26
N VAL A 116 17.86 7.43 13.43
CA VAL A 116 17.55 6.37 14.41
C VAL A 116 18.75 6.18 15.34
N ASP A 117 18.54 6.32 16.65
CA ASP A 117 19.55 6.00 17.68
C ASP A 117 19.24 4.65 18.33
N LEU A 118 20.25 3.83 18.59
CA LEU A 118 20.12 2.61 19.41
C LEU A 118 20.51 2.92 20.87
N LEU A 119 19.64 2.54 21.80
CA LEU A 119 19.77 2.82 23.23
C LEU A 119 19.62 1.52 24.04
N ASP A 120 20.20 1.51 25.23
CA ASP A 120 20.02 0.43 26.20
C ASP A 120 18.63 0.44 26.86
N ALA A 121 18.36 -0.55 27.72
CA ALA A 121 17.09 -0.67 28.46
C ALA A 121 16.74 0.57 29.31
N ASN A 122 17.74 1.39 29.66
CA ASN A 122 17.60 2.63 30.43
C ASN A 122 17.49 3.87 29.54
N TYR A 123 17.27 3.71 28.23
CA TYR A 123 17.19 4.79 27.24
C TYR A 123 18.47 5.64 27.15
N SER A 124 19.61 5.07 27.52
CA SER A 124 20.93 5.70 27.46
C SER A 124 21.75 5.15 26.30
N LYS A 125 22.77 5.89 25.85
CA LYS A 125 23.72 5.36 24.87
C LYS A 125 24.46 4.17 25.50
N PRO A 126 24.55 3.03 24.82
CA PRO A 126 25.16 1.83 25.38
C PRO A 126 26.62 2.09 25.76
N THR A 127 27.01 1.70 26.97
CA THR A 127 28.39 1.80 27.48
C THR A 127 29.21 0.54 27.20
N ARG A 128 28.53 -0.54 26.78
CA ARG A 128 29.11 -1.81 26.31
C ARG A 128 28.36 -2.29 25.04
N PRO A 129 28.95 -3.16 24.22
CA PRO A 129 28.22 -3.83 23.14
C PRO A 129 26.99 -4.57 23.65
N PHE A 130 25.96 -4.67 22.80
CA PHE A 130 24.75 -5.45 23.10
C PHE A 130 25.07 -6.95 23.08
N ALA A 131 24.37 -7.72 23.91
CA ALA A 131 24.46 -9.16 23.97
C ALA A 131 23.07 -9.79 23.82
N TYR A 132 23.01 -11.07 23.45
CA TYR A 132 21.77 -11.83 23.53
C TYR A 132 21.18 -11.78 24.96
N ASN A 133 19.86 -11.67 25.04
CA ASN A 133 19.05 -11.30 26.21
C ASN A 133 19.02 -9.81 26.60
N ASP A 134 19.71 -8.92 25.88
CA ASP A 134 19.55 -7.48 26.06
C ASP A 134 18.31 -6.95 25.31
N TRP A 135 17.79 -5.83 25.81
CA TRP A 135 16.80 -5.01 25.10
C TRP A 135 17.50 -3.91 24.30
N ILE A 136 17.21 -3.84 23.01
CA ILE A 136 17.58 -2.70 22.15
C ILE A 136 16.38 -1.76 22.05
N ILE A 137 16.57 -0.49 22.39
CA ILE A 137 15.58 0.55 22.18
C ILE A 137 16.00 1.38 20.96
N ALA A 138 15.24 1.28 19.88
CA ALA A 138 15.38 2.13 18.70
C ALA A 138 14.59 3.41 18.88
N ARG A 139 15.28 4.54 19.00
CA ARG A 139 14.70 5.88 19.08
C ARG A 139 14.77 6.57 17.73
N VAL A 140 13.62 6.71 17.08
CA VAL A 140 13.48 7.40 15.80
C VAL A 140 13.18 8.88 16.04
N HIS A 141 14.01 9.78 15.50
CA HIS A 141 13.79 11.23 15.59
C HIS A 141 13.11 11.74 14.33
N CYS A 142 12.02 12.48 14.49
CA CYS A 142 11.21 12.99 13.41
C CYS A 142 10.89 14.47 13.59
N VAL A 143 10.57 15.15 12.49
CA VAL A 143 10.00 16.50 12.48
C VAL A 143 8.71 16.50 11.68
N ASP A 144 7.74 17.31 12.11
CA ASP A 144 6.41 17.45 11.49
C ASP A 144 5.70 16.10 11.22
N MET A 145 5.85 15.17 12.17
CA MET A 145 5.29 13.81 12.09
C MET A 145 4.58 13.42 13.38
N GLU A 146 4.10 14.38 14.18
CA GLU A 146 3.45 14.10 15.46
C GLU A 146 2.24 13.16 15.28
N ARG A 147 2.17 12.10 16.10
CA ARG A 147 1.20 10.99 16.02
C ARG A 147 1.23 10.18 14.72
N PHE A 148 2.19 10.42 13.83
CA PHE A 148 2.32 9.65 12.61
C PHE A 148 2.80 8.21 12.93
N PRO A 149 2.20 7.17 12.33
CA PRO A 149 2.65 5.79 12.53
C PRO A 149 3.91 5.49 11.70
N LEU A 150 4.93 5.00 12.38
CA LEU A 150 6.17 4.49 11.80
C LEU A 150 6.20 2.96 11.89
N GLN A 151 6.77 2.33 10.88
CA GLN A 151 7.19 0.94 10.94
C GLN A 151 8.69 0.90 11.22
N VAL A 152 9.07 0.29 12.34
CA VAL A 152 10.46 0.14 12.75
C VAL A 152 10.80 -1.34 12.72
N THR A 153 11.88 -1.70 12.02
CA THR A 153 12.25 -3.09 11.75
C THR A 153 13.69 -3.32 12.18
N LEU A 154 13.90 -4.36 12.99
CA LEU A 154 15.21 -4.87 13.37
C LEU A 154 15.69 -5.89 12.32
N TRP A 155 16.93 -5.72 11.89
CA TRP A 155 17.61 -6.55 10.90
C TRP A 155 18.92 -7.09 11.47
N GLU A 156 19.32 -8.23 10.94
CA GLU A 156 20.66 -8.81 11.06
C GLU A 156 21.33 -8.68 9.66
N ASP A 157 22.57 -8.18 9.64
CA ASP A 157 23.40 -7.83 8.47
C ASP A 157 24.49 -8.88 8.27
N ASP A 158 24.40 -9.64 7.18
CA ASP A 158 25.24 -10.80 6.92
C ASP A 158 26.61 -10.44 6.28
N GLY A 159 27.18 -9.28 6.62
CA GLY A 159 28.60 -8.96 6.37
C GLY A 159 28.93 -8.45 4.96
N GLY A 160 27.94 -8.05 4.16
CA GLY A 160 28.16 -7.43 2.85
C GLY A 160 28.63 -5.98 2.93
N LYS A 161 29.88 -5.72 3.36
CA LYS A 161 30.49 -4.37 3.39
C LYS A 161 30.71 -3.80 1.99
N LYS A 162 29.63 -3.46 1.24
CA LYS A 162 29.52 -2.34 0.26
C LYS A 162 28.29 -2.36 -0.67
N LEU A 163 27.37 -3.32 -0.62
CA LEU A 163 26.20 -3.31 -1.51
C LEU A 163 24.96 -3.79 -0.74
N GLN A 164 23.80 -3.15 -1.00
CA GLN A 164 22.48 -3.56 -0.50
C GLN A 164 22.18 -5.00 -0.97
N ASN A 165 22.63 -6.00 -0.23
CA ASN A 165 22.44 -7.40 -0.58
C ASN A 165 21.11 -7.93 -0.03
N THR A 166 20.50 -8.81 -0.81
CA THR A 166 19.18 -9.43 -0.64
C THR A 166 19.13 -10.52 0.43
N THR A 167 20.09 -10.54 1.34
CA THR A 167 20.32 -11.64 2.30
C THR A 167 20.05 -11.25 3.76
N ASN A 168 20.03 -9.95 4.08
CA ASN A 168 19.66 -9.41 5.39
C ASN A 168 18.40 -10.06 5.96
N VAL A 169 18.50 -10.54 7.19
CA VAL A 169 17.41 -11.26 7.84
C VAL A 169 16.57 -10.27 8.64
N LYS A 170 15.28 -10.21 8.30
CA LYS A 170 14.30 -9.47 9.09
C LYS A 170 13.99 -10.25 10.37
N ILE A 171 14.32 -9.67 11.52
CA ILE A 171 14.14 -10.31 12.83
C ILE A 171 12.76 -10.00 13.40
N ASP A 172 12.41 -8.71 13.51
CA ASP A 172 11.13 -8.27 14.07
C ASP A 172 10.75 -6.89 13.52
N SER A 173 9.46 -6.58 13.46
CA SER A 173 8.93 -5.32 12.96
C SER A 173 7.75 -4.85 13.78
N LYS A 174 7.88 -3.66 14.36
CA LYS A 174 6.89 -3.08 15.27
C LYS A 174 6.42 -1.73 14.75
N LYS A 175 5.17 -1.40 15.05
CA LYS A 175 4.59 -0.09 14.79
C LYS A 175 4.77 0.81 16.00
N ALA A 176 5.13 2.06 15.77
CA ALA A 176 5.19 3.07 16.82
C ALA A 176 4.72 4.42 16.31
N HIS A 177 4.14 5.22 17.21
CA HIS A 177 3.70 6.57 16.89
C HIS A 177 4.73 7.57 17.38
N VAL A 178 4.97 8.61 16.58
CA VAL A 178 5.85 9.71 16.97
C VAL A 178 5.16 10.56 18.03
N ILE A 179 5.81 10.75 19.17
CA ILE A 179 5.38 11.59 20.27
C ILE A 179 6.51 12.57 20.60
N ASN A 180 6.21 13.88 20.59
CA ASN A 180 7.18 14.95 20.75
C ASN A 180 8.38 14.84 19.78
N GLY A 181 8.09 14.45 18.53
CA GLY A 181 9.12 14.20 17.50
C GLY A 181 10.01 12.98 17.74
N LYS A 182 9.61 12.04 18.60
CA LYS A 182 10.34 10.79 18.84
C LYS A 182 9.43 9.57 18.82
N ALA A 183 9.88 8.46 18.28
CA ALA A 183 9.22 7.16 18.44
C ALA A 183 10.24 6.16 19.00
N ASP A 184 9.93 5.58 20.17
CA ASP A 184 10.79 4.59 20.82
C ASP A 184 10.20 3.20 20.62
N VAL A 185 11.00 2.26 20.11
CA VAL A 185 10.60 0.88 19.84
C VAL A 185 11.58 -0.07 20.51
N LYS A 186 11.06 -1.03 21.27
CA LYS A 186 11.88 -2.01 21.98
C LYS A 186 11.92 -3.34 21.25
N PHE A 187 13.12 -3.85 21.01
CA PHE A 187 13.37 -5.19 20.49
C PHE A 187 14.13 -6.01 21.53
N TYR A 188 13.77 -7.29 21.64
CA TYR A 188 14.46 -8.23 22.52
C TYR A 188 15.40 -9.09 21.67
N LEU A 189 16.69 -9.13 22.02
CA LEU A 189 17.65 -9.99 21.35
C LEU A 189 17.50 -11.42 21.86
N ASP A 190 16.56 -12.17 21.28
CA ASP A 190 16.29 -13.54 21.66
C ASP A 190 17.44 -14.49 21.24
N PRO A 191 18.04 -15.26 22.17
CA PRO A 191 19.07 -16.25 21.84
C PRO A 191 18.63 -17.28 20.80
N SER A 192 17.32 -17.56 20.70
CA SER A 192 16.77 -18.46 19.68
C SER A 192 16.78 -17.88 18.26
N HIS A 193 17.23 -16.63 18.06
CA HIS A 193 17.51 -16.09 16.74
C HIS A 193 18.98 -16.27 16.31
N ALA A 194 19.87 -16.72 17.21
CA ALA A 194 21.28 -16.95 16.87
C ALA A 194 21.46 -18.03 15.80
N TRP A 195 20.65 -19.09 15.80
CA TRP A 195 20.70 -20.09 14.72
C TRP A 195 20.26 -19.54 13.36
N LEU A 196 19.37 -18.54 13.36
CA LEU A 196 18.83 -17.93 12.13
C LEU A 196 19.89 -17.05 11.45
N ALA A 197 20.69 -16.35 12.26
CA ALA A 197 21.87 -15.62 11.82
C ALA A 197 22.91 -16.62 11.24
N ASN A 198 23.23 -17.68 11.98
CA ASN A 198 24.23 -18.69 11.56
C ASN A 198 23.83 -19.50 10.32
N ALA A 199 22.53 -19.63 10.02
CA ALA A 199 22.02 -20.39 8.87
C ALA A 199 22.10 -19.62 7.54
N LYS A 200 22.33 -18.30 7.57
CA LYS A 200 22.29 -17.41 6.41
C LYS A 200 23.67 -16.84 6.10
N LEU A 201 24.60 -17.72 5.75
CA LEU A 201 25.95 -17.35 5.35
C LEU A 201 25.97 -16.67 3.98
N ALA A 202 26.82 -15.65 3.81
CA ALA A 202 27.06 -15.06 2.50
C ALA A 202 27.68 -16.09 1.53
N PRO A 203 27.46 -15.97 0.21
CA PRO A 203 27.96 -16.94 -0.76
C PRO A 203 29.49 -17.08 -0.70
N GLY A 204 29.98 -18.21 -0.18
CA GLY A 204 31.40 -18.53 -0.04
C GLY A 204 31.91 -18.57 1.41
N ASP A 205 31.11 -18.12 2.37
CA ASP A 205 31.48 -18.17 3.79
C ASP A 205 31.14 -19.53 4.41
N THR A 206 32.01 -19.98 5.30
CA THR A 206 31.85 -21.24 6.05
C THR A 206 31.40 -21.03 7.49
N THR A 207 31.48 -19.78 7.98
CA THR A 207 31.06 -19.36 9.33
C THR A 207 30.67 -17.88 9.31
N GLU A 208 29.69 -17.48 10.13
CA GLU A 208 29.27 -16.08 10.28
C GLU A 208 30.28 -15.21 11.07
N GLY A 209 31.27 -15.85 11.69
CA GLY A 209 32.31 -15.18 12.47
C GLY A 209 31.94 -14.96 13.94
N ALA A 210 32.74 -14.15 14.63
CA ALA A 210 32.67 -14.01 16.09
C ALA A 210 31.51 -13.14 16.59
N ASN A 211 30.91 -12.31 15.73
CA ASN A 211 29.83 -11.37 16.05
C ASN A 211 28.77 -11.40 14.95
N HIS A 212 27.51 -11.22 15.34
CA HIS A 212 26.39 -10.90 14.45
C HIS A 212 26.19 -9.38 14.38
N GLU A 213 25.85 -8.82 13.22
CA GLU A 213 25.72 -7.37 13.06
C GLU A 213 24.23 -6.97 12.98
N TYR A 214 23.72 -6.26 13.98
CA TYR A 214 22.30 -5.83 14.00
C TYR A 214 22.13 -4.36 13.66
N TYR A 215 21.07 -4.02 12.92
CA TYR A 215 20.70 -2.62 12.67
C TYR A 215 19.18 -2.44 12.61
N VAL A 216 18.72 -1.20 12.80
CA VAL A 216 17.30 -0.88 12.79
C VAL A 216 16.99 0.13 11.69
N THR A 217 15.95 -0.17 10.92
CA THR A 217 15.39 0.76 9.93
C THR A 217 14.06 1.31 10.42
N ALA A 218 13.78 2.58 10.10
CA ALA A 218 12.47 3.19 10.28
C ALA A 218 11.92 3.70 8.95
N GLU A 219 10.67 3.37 8.65
CA GLU A 219 9.96 3.79 7.45
C GLU A 219 8.55 4.32 7.77
N ILE A 220 8.08 5.23 6.93
CA ILE A 220 6.76 5.86 7.04
C ILE A 220 5.73 4.92 6.45
N PHE A 221 4.72 4.51 7.23
CA PHE A 221 3.82 3.40 6.90
C PHE A 221 3.01 3.58 5.59
N GLU A 222 2.88 4.80 5.07
CA GLU A 222 2.01 5.11 3.92
C GLU A 222 2.73 5.58 2.63
N LYS A 223 4.06 5.65 2.62
CA LYS A 223 4.84 6.01 1.41
C LYS A 223 6.15 5.22 1.38
N VAL A 224 6.61 4.84 0.19
CA VAL A 224 8.02 4.47 -0.04
C VAL A 224 8.85 5.75 0.11
N SER A 225 9.01 6.24 1.34
CA SER A 225 9.89 7.36 1.67
C SER A 225 11.28 6.83 2.00
N LYS A 226 12.32 7.67 1.81
CA LYS A 226 13.70 7.39 2.22
C LYS A 226 13.75 6.75 3.61
N ARG A 227 14.26 5.52 3.69
CA ARG A 227 14.45 4.80 4.95
C ARG A 227 15.56 5.45 5.75
N ALA A 228 15.34 5.67 7.04
CA ALA A 228 16.43 5.99 7.96
C ALA A 228 16.91 4.69 8.61
N TYR A 229 18.23 4.55 8.76
CA TYR A 229 18.87 3.40 9.36
C TYR A 229 19.73 3.85 10.55
N SER A 230 19.84 2.99 11.56
CA SER A 230 20.87 3.11 12.59
C SER A 230 22.22 2.66 12.05
N PHE A 231 23.31 2.98 12.76
CA PHE A 231 24.57 2.25 12.58
C PHE A 231 24.40 0.79 13.02
N ASN A 232 25.20 -0.10 12.43
CA ASN A 232 25.28 -1.50 12.86
C ASN A 232 25.81 -1.59 14.29
N THR A 233 25.34 -2.58 15.04
CA THR A 233 25.87 -2.95 16.35
C THR A 233 26.23 -4.43 16.38
N ASP A 234 27.45 -4.71 16.84
CA ASP A 234 27.95 -6.07 16.97
C ASP A 234 27.38 -6.72 18.23
N VAL A 235 26.86 -7.94 18.06
CA VAL A 235 26.39 -8.81 19.15
C VAL A 235 27.22 -10.10 19.11
N PRO A 236 27.90 -10.50 20.20
CA PRO A 236 28.73 -11.70 20.21
C PRO A 236 27.97 -12.98 19.79
N ASN A 237 28.53 -13.76 18.86
CA ASN A 237 27.96 -15.02 18.39
C ASN A 237 28.20 -16.15 19.40
N PRO A 238 27.15 -16.74 20.01
CA PRO A 238 27.29 -17.80 21.01
C PRO A 238 27.80 -19.14 20.43
N ASP A 239 27.66 -19.37 19.12
CA ASP A 239 28.02 -20.63 18.45
C ASP A 239 29.41 -20.59 17.80
N TYR A 240 30.07 -19.43 17.81
CA TYR A 240 31.41 -19.28 17.24
C TYR A 240 32.46 -20.03 18.06
N LYS A 241 33.07 -21.04 17.44
CA LYS A 241 34.26 -21.72 17.96
C LYS A 241 35.49 -21.18 17.23
N PRO A 242 36.44 -20.53 17.93
CA PRO A 242 37.66 -20.07 17.28
C PRO A 242 38.40 -21.27 16.67
N PRO A 243 39.01 -21.13 15.48
CA PRO A 243 39.79 -22.19 14.89
C PRO A 243 40.91 -22.58 15.87
N THR A 244 40.96 -23.85 16.25
CA THR A 244 42.01 -24.40 17.09
C THR A 244 43.34 -24.18 16.37
N GLN A 245 44.23 -23.36 16.94
CA GLN A 245 45.62 -23.32 16.50
C GLN A 245 46.16 -24.75 16.60
N LYS A 246 46.45 -25.38 15.46
CA LYS A 246 47.31 -26.57 15.45
C LYS A 246 48.66 -26.12 16.00
N GLN A 247 48.91 -26.38 17.28
CA GLN A 247 50.28 -26.44 17.78
C GLN A 247 50.96 -27.57 17.01
N PRO A 248 52.10 -27.34 16.33
CA PRO A 248 52.80 -28.39 15.63
C PRO A 248 53.25 -29.44 16.65
N THR A 249 52.79 -30.68 16.49
CA THR A 249 53.37 -31.80 17.21
C THR A 249 54.75 -32.12 16.62
N PRO A 250 55.74 -32.59 17.40
CA PRO A 250 57.14 -32.72 16.98
C PRO A 250 57.43 -33.76 15.88
N ALA A 251 56.43 -34.24 15.15
CA ALA A 251 56.53 -35.37 14.23
C ALA A 251 56.60 -35.00 12.73
N GLU A 252 56.44 -33.72 12.35
CA GLU A 252 56.54 -33.26 10.95
C GLU A 252 57.98 -33.03 10.44
N GLN A 253 58.97 -33.70 11.05
CA GLN A 253 60.37 -33.76 10.56
C GLN A 253 60.79 -35.15 10.03
N LYS A 254 59.85 -35.96 9.50
CA LYS A 254 60.23 -37.15 8.72
C LYS A 254 59.45 -37.23 7.41
N GLY A 255 60.22 -37.29 6.32
CA GLY A 255 59.74 -37.49 4.95
C GLY A 255 59.08 -38.85 4.70
N PRO A 256 58.67 -39.11 3.45
CA PRO A 256 57.60 -40.05 3.13
C PRO A 256 57.98 -41.51 3.33
N SER A 257 57.10 -42.29 3.96
CA SER A 257 57.20 -43.76 4.04
C SER A 257 56.25 -44.40 3.03
N GLN A 258 56.78 -45.34 2.22
CA GLN A 258 56.05 -46.14 1.24
C GLN A 258 55.46 -47.42 1.84
N LYS A 259 54.38 -47.92 1.19
CA LYS A 259 53.82 -49.30 1.20
C LYS A 259 53.16 -49.73 2.54
N GLU A 260 52.11 -50.55 2.60
CA GLU A 260 51.68 -51.63 1.70
C GLU A 260 50.21 -52.02 1.94
N THR A 261 49.60 -52.62 0.92
CA THR A 261 48.24 -53.21 0.83
C THR A 261 48.01 -54.46 1.68
N LYS A 262 46.79 -54.64 2.21
CA LYS A 262 45.97 -55.88 2.43
C LYS A 262 44.95 -55.58 3.54
N GLY A 263 43.70 -56.01 3.56
CA GLY A 263 42.89 -56.92 2.75
C GLY A 263 41.54 -57.03 3.46
N ILE A 264 40.46 -57.19 2.70
CA ILE A 264 39.07 -57.26 3.17
C ILE A 264 38.84 -58.57 3.95
N ASN A 265 37.98 -58.54 4.98
CA ASN A 265 37.03 -59.64 5.17
C ASN A 265 35.68 -59.16 5.73
N THR A 266 34.64 -59.80 5.20
CA THR A 266 33.21 -59.52 5.23
C THR A 266 32.53 -60.13 6.47
N ASN A 267 31.43 -59.52 6.95
CA ASN A 267 30.12 -60.17 7.08
C ASN A 267 29.01 -59.19 7.51
N ASP A 268 27.93 -59.22 6.73
CA ASP A 268 26.52 -58.88 7.01
C ASP A 268 26.10 -57.44 7.36
N ALA A 269 25.51 -56.71 6.41
CA ALA A 269 24.09 -56.82 6.07
C ALA A 269 23.67 -55.72 5.06
N LYS A 270 22.93 -56.14 4.03
CA LYS A 270 22.23 -55.38 2.96
C LYS A 270 21.85 -53.93 3.30
N ILE A 271 22.17 -52.98 2.40
CA ILE A 271 21.27 -51.92 1.88
C ILE A 271 21.90 -51.36 0.57
N HIS A 272 21.03 -50.97 -0.36
CA HIS A 272 21.25 -50.75 -1.80
C HIS A 272 22.34 -49.76 -2.21
N ASP A 273 23.07 -50.16 -3.25
CA ASP A 273 23.96 -49.33 -4.07
C ASP A 273 23.26 -48.99 -5.39
N TYR A 274 23.22 -47.70 -5.74
CA TYR A 274 23.07 -47.23 -7.12
C TYR A 274 23.92 -45.97 -7.30
N HIS A 275 25.16 -46.20 -7.74
CA HIS A 275 25.93 -45.44 -8.73
C HIS A 275 25.83 -43.90 -8.74
N GLU A 276 26.93 -43.28 -8.30
CA GLU A 276 27.34 -41.95 -8.74
C GLU A 276 27.48 -41.91 -10.27
N GLN A 277 26.63 -41.12 -10.93
CA GLN A 277 26.88 -40.67 -12.30
C GLN A 277 27.57 -39.31 -12.23
N LYS A 278 28.82 -39.25 -12.73
CA LYS A 278 29.49 -37.98 -13.05
C LYS A 278 28.68 -37.26 -14.13
N ILE A 279 27.85 -36.30 -13.74
CA ILE A 279 27.26 -35.35 -14.68
C ILE A 279 28.31 -34.27 -14.93
N SER A 280 28.82 -34.25 -16.15
CA SER A 280 29.61 -33.16 -16.72
C SER A 280 28.86 -31.84 -16.55
N VAL A 281 29.51 -30.87 -15.92
CA VAL A 281 29.08 -29.47 -15.81
C VAL A 281 28.84 -28.94 -17.23
N ASN A 282 27.58 -28.62 -17.55
CA ASN A 282 27.29 -27.71 -18.65
C ASN A 282 27.28 -26.31 -18.06
N THR A 283 28.24 -25.49 -18.47
CA THR A 283 28.35 -24.08 -18.07
C THR A 283 27.28 -23.31 -18.80
N THR A 284 26.08 -23.25 -18.24
CA THR A 284 25.05 -22.32 -18.72
C THR A 284 24.44 -21.61 -17.52
N ILE A 285 24.65 -20.30 -17.53
CA ILE A 285 24.18 -19.33 -16.54
C ILE A 285 22.65 -19.47 -16.45
N SER A 286 22.13 -19.92 -15.31
CA SER A 286 20.71 -19.79 -15.00
C SER A 286 20.46 -18.35 -14.60
N THR A 287 19.99 -17.54 -15.54
CA THR A 287 19.39 -16.24 -15.25
C THR A 287 18.18 -16.49 -14.35
N ASN A 288 18.24 -15.98 -13.11
CA ASN A 288 17.10 -15.93 -12.21
C ASN A 288 15.88 -15.35 -12.98
N PRO A 289 14.77 -16.08 -13.11
CA PRO A 289 13.60 -15.55 -13.79
C PRO A 289 12.95 -14.48 -12.91
N VAL A 290 13.10 -13.24 -13.33
CA VAL A 290 12.31 -12.11 -12.84
C VAL A 290 10.84 -12.49 -13.00
N GLY A 291 10.10 -12.54 -11.89
CA GLY A 291 8.66 -12.73 -11.94
C GLY A 291 8.03 -11.53 -12.63
N GLU A 292 7.56 -11.70 -13.86
CA GLU A 292 6.92 -10.63 -14.60
C GLU A 292 5.50 -10.41 -14.06
N ARG A 293 5.24 -9.16 -13.72
CA ARG A 293 3.92 -8.65 -13.39
C ARG A 293 3.47 -7.80 -14.55
N ILE A 294 2.27 -8.03 -15.06
CA ILE A 294 1.57 -6.99 -15.82
C ILE A 294 1.22 -5.91 -14.79
N ASN A 295 2.08 -4.91 -14.64
CA ASN A 295 1.84 -3.80 -13.75
C ASN A 295 0.45 -3.21 -14.10
N SER A 296 -0.44 -3.11 -13.10
CA SER A 296 -1.34 -1.95 -13.07
C SER A 296 -0.41 -0.76 -13.22
N VAL A 297 -0.51 -0.06 -14.35
CA VAL A 297 0.38 1.02 -14.79
C VAL A 297 1.29 1.54 -13.67
N MET A 298 2.59 1.19 -13.76
CA MET A 298 3.61 1.96 -13.08
C MET A 298 3.63 3.32 -13.79
N THR A 299 2.95 4.32 -13.24
CA THR A 299 3.13 5.71 -13.68
C THR A 299 4.47 6.18 -13.16
N VAL A 300 5.52 5.93 -13.94
CA VAL A 300 6.77 6.70 -13.92
C VAL A 300 6.54 7.86 -14.91
N ASP A 301 6.84 9.06 -14.44
CA ASP A 301 6.54 10.37 -15.03
C ASP A 301 5.04 10.67 -15.22
N LEU A 302 4.50 11.43 -14.25
CA LEU A 302 3.31 12.24 -14.46
C LEU A 302 3.65 13.33 -15.48
N ASP A 303 3.52 12.98 -16.75
CA ASP A 303 3.14 13.97 -17.75
C ASP A 303 1.81 14.57 -17.27
N SER A 304 1.82 15.89 -17.11
CA SER A 304 0.76 16.67 -16.47
C SER A 304 -0.47 16.84 -17.38
N LYS A 305 -0.69 15.89 -18.31
CA LYS A 305 -1.73 15.89 -19.35
C LYS A 305 -2.19 14.48 -19.78
N TRP A 306 -2.19 13.48 -18.90
CA TRP A 306 -2.60 12.11 -19.25
C TRP A 306 -4.09 11.95 -19.66
N TRP A 307 -4.91 13.01 -19.52
CA TRP A 307 -6.29 13.07 -20.05
C TRP A 307 -6.36 13.35 -21.56
N GLU A 308 -5.27 13.78 -22.20
CA GLU A 308 -5.17 13.93 -23.65
C GLU A 308 -4.66 12.62 -24.30
N LYS A 309 -5.52 11.60 -24.38
CA LYS A 309 -5.40 10.57 -25.41
C LYS A 309 -6.59 10.68 -26.36
N LYS A 310 -6.24 10.70 -27.66
CA LYS A 310 -7.00 11.12 -28.85
C LYS A 310 -8.52 10.98 -28.75
N ASP A 311 -9.18 12.06 -29.16
CA ASP A 311 -10.61 12.17 -29.45
C ASP A 311 -11.25 10.86 -29.94
N ASP A 312 -12.13 10.28 -29.12
CA ASP A 312 -13.20 9.40 -29.58
C ASP A 312 -14.30 10.25 -30.23
N ASN A 313 -13.96 10.97 -31.29
CA ASN A 313 -14.93 11.80 -32.00
C ASN A 313 -14.96 11.41 -33.48
N LYS A 314 -15.85 10.46 -33.78
CA LYS A 314 -16.92 10.57 -34.79
C LYS A 314 -17.35 9.18 -35.27
N ASN A 315 -18.53 8.73 -34.80
CA ASN A 315 -19.64 8.26 -35.64
C ASN A 315 -20.73 7.57 -34.80
N ASN A 316 -21.55 8.37 -34.11
CA ASN A 316 -23.00 8.14 -33.86
C ASN A 316 -23.47 9.12 -32.77
N ALA A 317 -23.70 10.38 -33.15
CA ALA A 317 -24.02 11.44 -32.21
C ALA A 317 -25.46 11.34 -31.72
N CYS A 318 -25.68 10.57 -30.64
CA CYS A 318 -26.88 10.76 -29.83
C CYS A 318 -26.81 12.18 -29.24
N PRO A 319 -27.78 13.08 -29.53
CA PRO A 319 -27.71 14.47 -29.06
C PRO A 319 -27.73 14.56 -27.53
N ARG A 320 -28.35 13.59 -26.85
CA ARG A 320 -28.52 13.54 -25.39
C ARG A 320 -27.29 13.05 -24.61
N CYS A 321 -26.36 12.37 -25.28
CA CYS A 321 -25.17 11.80 -24.64
C CYS A 321 -24.30 12.90 -24.01
N ASN A 322 -24.21 14.04 -24.70
CA ASN A 322 -23.42 15.19 -24.27
C ASN A 322 -24.25 16.27 -23.56
N GLU A 323 -25.57 16.16 -23.51
CA GLU A 323 -26.42 17.10 -22.77
C GLU A 323 -26.12 17.04 -21.27
N ASP A 324 -26.30 18.18 -20.60
CA ASP A 324 -26.21 18.27 -19.16
C ASP A 324 -27.35 17.55 -18.45
N PHE A 325 -27.10 17.17 -17.20
CA PHE A 325 -28.14 16.73 -16.29
C PHE A 325 -29.09 17.88 -15.97
N LYS A 326 -30.39 17.62 -16.05
CA LYS A 326 -31.45 18.60 -15.79
C LYS A 326 -32.18 18.23 -14.50
N TYR A 327 -32.53 19.23 -13.71
CA TYR A 327 -33.25 19.03 -12.45
C TYR A 327 -34.55 18.26 -12.64
N GLU A 328 -35.31 18.58 -13.68
CA GLU A 328 -36.58 17.93 -13.99
C GLU A 328 -36.41 16.43 -14.28
N ASP A 329 -35.28 16.05 -14.87
CA ASP A 329 -34.95 14.66 -15.16
C ASP A 329 -34.54 13.91 -13.88
N ILE A 330 -33.78 14.55 -12.99
CA ILE A 330 -33.45 13.99 -11.68
C ILE A 330 -34.71 13.82 -10.82
N VAL A 331 -35.66 14.76 -10.82
CA VAL A 331 -36.94 14.63 -10.10
C VAL A 331 -37.77 13.46 -10.62
N LYS A 332 -37.78 13.22 -11.93
CA LYS A 332 -38.49 12.05 -12.52
C LYS A 332 -37.90 10.72 -12.06
N ILE A 333 -36.58 10.64 -11.89
CA ILE A 333 -35.88 9.41 -11.47
C ILE A 333 -35.95 9.25 -9.96
N PHE A 334 -35.69 10.34 -9.21
CA PHE A 334 -35.66 10.41 -7.75
C PHE A 334 -36.58 11.53 -7.26
N PRO A 335 -37.89 11.28 -7.09
CA PRO A 335 -38.83 12.31 -6.64
C PRO A 335 -38.47 12.96 -5.30
N ALA A 336 -37.73 12.26 -4.43
CA ALA A 336 -37.24 12.77 -3.16
C ALA A 336 -36.38 14.05 -3.30
N SER A 337 -35.69 14.23 -4.44
CA SER A 337 -34.90 15.43 -4.74
C SER A 337 -35.72 16.74 -4.68
N SER A 338 -37.03 16.66 -4.89
CA SER A 338 -37.94 17.80 -4.77
C SER A 338 -38.07 18.33 -3.33
N LYS A 339 -37.80 17.49 -2.32
CA LYS A 339 -37.85 17.88 -0.90
C LYS A 339 -36.78 18.91 -0.55
N ASN A 340 -35.66 18.91 -1.26
CA ASN A 340 -34.58 19.87 -1.09
C ASN A 340 -34.06 20.34 -2.45
N LYS A 341 -34.90 21.09 -3.15
CA LYS A 341 -34.63 21.58 -4.51
C LYS A 341 -33.29 22.33 -4.61
N SER A 342 -32.98 23.21 -3.67
CA SER A 342 -31.75 24.00 -3.66
C SER A 342 -30.50 23.12 -3.62
N LEU A 343 -30.47 22.12 -2.72
CA LEU A 343 -29.36 21.17 -2.66
C LEU A 343 -29.25 20.36 -3.95
N SER A 344 -30.37 19.86 -4.46
CA SER A 344 -30.40 19.06 -5.68
C SER A 344 -29.87 19.84 -6.89
N GLU A 345 -30.31 21.09 -7.09
CA GLU A 345 -29.81 21.96 -8.17
C GLU A 345 -28.31 22.24 -8.04
N ARG A 346 -27.82 22.53 -6.82
CA ARG A 346 -26.37 22.70 -6.57
C ARG A 346 -25.59 21.44 -6.90
N LEU A 347 -26.04 20.27 -6.46
CA LEU A 347 -25.39 18.99 -6.77
C LEU A 347 -25.37 18.70 -8.27
N ILE A 348 -26.47 18.94 -8.97
CA ILE A 348 -26.56 18.76 -10.42
C ILE A 348 -25.58 19.68 -11.15
N ASN A 349 -25.47 20.93 -10.71
CA ASN A 349 -24.51 21.87 -11.27
C ASN A 349 -23.06 21.37 -11.11
N GLU A 350 -22.68 20.92 -9.90
CA GLU A 350 -21.34 20.37 -9.66
C GLU A 350 -21.08 19.09 -10.48
N ILE A 351 -22.06 18.20 -10.60
CA ILE A 351 -21.97 17.02 -11.46
C ILE A 351 -21.78 17.42 -12.93
N ASN A 352 -22.47 18.46 -13.42
CA ASN A 352 -22.33 18.98 -14.78
C ASN A 352 -20.96 19.62 -15.03
N ILE A 353 -20.36 20.27 -14.02
CA ILE A 353 -18.99 20.79 -14.11
C ILE A 353 -17.98 19.64 -14.28
N LEU A 354 -18.18 18.53 -13.55
CA LEU A 354 -17.21 17.43 -13.52
C LEU A 354 -17.40 16.41 -14.65
N ARG A 355 -18.63 16.17 -15.14
CA ARG A 355 -18.97 15.06 -16.06
C ARG A 355 -18.08 14.96 -17.29
N ASN A 356 -17.71 16.08 -17.90
CA ASN A 356 -16.93 16.09 -19.14
C ASN A 356 -15.49 15.64 -18.89
N ASN A 357 -14.86 16.16 -17.82
CA ASN A 357 -13.50 15.79 -17.42
C ASN A 357 -13.39 14.30 -17.07
N TYR A 358 -14.48 13.71 -16.59
CA TYR A 358 -14.56 12.31 -16.19
C TYR A 358 -15.26 11.41 -17.21
N LYS A 359 -15.47 11.90 -18.44
CA LYS A 359 -16.03 11.14 -19.57
C LYS A 359 -17.40 10.52 -19.25
N ILE A 360 -18.24 11.21 -18.48
CA ILE A 360 -19.68 10.89 -18.32
C ILE A 360 -20.43 11.57 -19.47
N ASN A 361 -20.17 11.07 -20.67
CA ASN A 361 -20.58 11.63 -21.94
C ASN A 361 -21.35 10.63 -22.82
N THR A 362 -21.85 9.55 -22.23
CA THR A 362 -22.81 8.63 -22.85
C THR A 362 -24.08 8.57 -22.01
N CYS A 363 -25.25 8.42 -22.65
CA CYS A 363 -26.52 8.25 -21.93
C CYS A 363 -26.46 7.07 -20.94
N LEU A 364 -25.70 6.02 -21.27
CA LEU A 364 -25.52 4.85 -20.42
C LEU A 364 -24.71 5.16 -19.16
N ARG A 365 -23.55 5.80 -19.29
CA ARG A 365 -22.75 6.26 -18.14
C ARG A 365 -23.53 7.25 -17.27
N LYS A 366 -24.27 8.18 -17.90
CA LYS A 366 -25.15 9.13 -17.22
C LYS A 366 -26.22 8.41 -16.38
N ALA A 367 -26.88 7.41 -16.96
CA ALA A 367 -27.92 6.64 -16.27
C ALA A 367 -27.35 5.88 -15.07
N HIS A 368 -26.22 5.19 -15.24
CA HIS A 368 -25.57 4.46 -14.15
C HIS A 368 -25.09 5.38 -13.03
N LEU A 369 -24.45 6.51 -13.36
CA LEU A 369 -23.95 7.47 -12.38
C LEU A 369 -25.08 8.01 -11.49
N ILE A 370 -26.12 8.57 -12.11
CA ILE A 370 -27.26 9.16 -11.40
C ILE A 370 -28.01 8.11 -10.62
N ASN A 371 -28.19 6.91 -11.16
CA ASN A 371 -28.82 5.81 -10.45
C ASN A 371 -28.12 5.52 -9.12
N GLN A 372 -26.79 5.41 -9.13
CA GLN A 372 -26.05 5.08 -7.93
C GLN A 372 -26.04 6.22 -6.92
N PHE A 373 -25.76 7.46 -7.35
CA PHE A 373 -25.71 8.62 -6.45
C PHE A 373 -27.07 8.93 -5.83
N GLY A 374 -28.14 8.87 -6.64
CA GLY A 374 -29.49 9.10 -6.16
C GLY A 374 -30.04 7.98 -5.29
N SER A 375 -29.57 6.74 -5.46
CA SER A 375 -30.01 5.63 -4.61
C SER A 375 -29.45 5.70 -3.19
N GLU A 376 -28.32 6.39 -2.99
CA GLU A 376 -27.78 6.65 -1.64
C GLU A 376 -28.42 7.86 -0.96
N THR A 377 -28.74 8.91 -1.73
CA THR A 377 -29.04 10.23 -1.15
C THR A 377 -30.35 10.84 -1.58
N GLY A 378 -31.04 10.28 -2.57
CA GLY A 378 -32.19 10.90 -3.22
C GLY A 378 -31.92 12.28 -3.82
N PHE A 379 -30.66 12.74 -3.86
CA PHE A 379 -30.26 14.13 -4.09
C PHE A 379 -30.94 15.15 -3.15
N ASN A 380 -31.33 14.73 -1.94
CA ASN A 380 -32.03 15.61 -0.98
C ASN A 380 -31.31 15.77 0.36
N THR A 381 -30.31 14.93 0.65
CA THR A 381 -29.44 15.02 1.83
C THR A 381 -27.99 14.67 1.45
N LEU A 382 -27.03 15.17 2.23
CA LEU A 382 -25.62 14.78 2.15
C LEU A 382 -25.10 14.23 3.48
N ILE A 383 -25.97 14.12 4.50
CA ILE A 383 -25.66 13.53 5.81
C ILE A 383 -26.68 12.45 6.11
N GLU A 384 -26.24 11.38 6.78
CA GLU A 384 -27.11 10.29 7.17
C GLU A 384 -28.13 10.73 8.23
N GLU A 385 -29.42 10.48 7.98
CA GLU A 385 -30.55 10.91 8.85
C GLU A 385 -31.02 9.76 9.78
N ILE A 386 -30.10 9.18 10.55
CA ILE A 386 -30.39 8.06 11.46
C ILE A 386 -31.22 8.45 12.68
N ASP A 387 -31.37 9.74 12.95
CA ASP A 387 -32.24 10.30 13.99
C ASP A 387 -33.73 10.10 13.68
N GLY A 388 -34.09 9.92 12.41
CA GLY A 388 -35.45 9.57 11.99
C GLY A 388 -35.85 8.11 12.26
N TYR A 389 -34.93 7.25 12.72
CA TYR A 389 -35.20 5.83 12.91
C TYR A 389 -36.08 5.54 14.13
N SER A 390 -36.98 4.57 13.97
CA SER A 390 -37.75 4.02 15.09
C SER A 390 -36.84 3.25 16.06
N VAL A 391 -37.27 3.08 17.31
CA VAL A 391 -36.55 2.26 18.29
C VAL A 391 -36.29 0.84 17.77
N THR A 392 -37.30 0.23 17.15
CA THR A 392 -37.17 -1.09 16.52
C THR A 392 -36.13 -1.10 15.41
N THR A 393 -36.08 -0.06 14.58
CA THR A 393 -35.09 0.09 13.51
C THR A 393 -33.68 0.21 14.08
N LEU A 394 -33.48 1.05 15.11
CA LEU A 394 -32.19 1.21 15.78
C LEU A 394 -31.67 -0.13 16.34
N ILE A 395 -32.53 -0.88 17.02
CA ILE A 395 -32.20 -2.20 17.61
C ILE A 395 -31.84 -3.22 16.52
N ASN A 396 -32.54 -3.20 15.38
CA ASN A 396 -32.32 -4.16 14.31
C ASN A 396 -31.05 -3.88 13.51
N LEU A 397 -30.74 -2.61 13.24
CA LEU A 397 -29.63 -2.22 12.38
C LEU A 397 -28.29 -2.15 13.13
N PHE A 398 -28.29 -1.69 14.39
CA PHE A 398 -27.06 -1.35 15.09
C PHE A 398 -26.77 -2.31 16.24
N GLY A 399 -25.60 -2.96 16.18
CA GLY A 399 -25.15 -3.91 17.20
C GLY A 399 -25.06 -3.34 18.62
N TYR A 400 -24.87 -2.02 18.77
CA TYR A 400 -24.94 -1.34 20.07
C TYR A 400 -26.36 -1.38 20.65
N PHE A 401 -27.35 -0.86 19.92
CA PHE A 401 -28.74 -0.80 20.38
C PHE A 401 -29.38 -2.18 20.52
N LYS A 402 -28.89 -3.18 19.78
CA LYS A 402 -29.25 -4.58 20.02
C LYS A 402 -28.83 -5.10 21.40
N ARG A 403 -27.66 -4.66 21.90
CA ARG A 403 -27.14 -5.02 23.24
C ARG A 403 -27.70 -4.11 24.33
N HIS A 404 -28.07 -2.88 23.97
CA HIS A 404 -28.61 -1.86 24.88
C HIS A 404 -29.99 -1.36 24.40
N PRO A 405 -31.02 -2.21 24.37
CA PRO A 405 -32.32 -1.85 23.79
C PRO A 405 -33.00 -0.69 24.52
N ASN A 406 -32.80 -0.55 25.83
CA ASN A 406 -33.36 0.56 26.61
C ASN A 406 -32.77 1.93 26.21
N GLU A 407 -31.51 1.96 25.74
CA GLU A 407 -30.87 3.18 25.27
C GLU A 407 -31.42 3.65 23.93
N ALA A 408 -32.00 2.76 23.13
CA ALA A 408 -32.61 3.13 21.85
C ALA A 408 -33.82 4.06 22.03
N GLU A 409 -34.61 3.87 23.10
CA GLU A 409 -35.71 4.78 23.45
C GLU A 409 -35.18 6.14 23.94
N ILE A 410 -34.12 6.13 24.75
CA ILE A 410 -33.54 7.34 25.34
C ILE A 410 -32.96 8.28 24.26
N TYR A 411 -32.24 7.72 23.28
CA TYR A 411 -31.49 8.52 22.30
C TYR A 411 -32.19 8.66 20.94
N LYS A 412 -33.40 8.10 20.77
CA LYS A 412 -34.19 8.29 19.56
C LYS A 412 -34.35 9.79 19.24
N GLY A 413 -34.14 10.16 17.98
CA GLY A 413 -34.22 11.56 17.55
C GLY A 413 -32.97 12.39 17.84
N ASN A 414 -31.91 11.83 18.45
CA ASN A 414 -30.65 12.53 18.68
C ASN A 414 -29.54 11.96 17.80
N LEU A 415 -29.30 12.62 16.66
CA LEU A 415 -28.32 12.21 15.66
C LEU A 415 -26.92 11.95 16.25
N TYR A 416 -26.45 12.87 17.09
CA TYR A 416 -25.12 12.78 17.70
C TYR A 416 -25.02 11.57 18.63
N GLU A 417 -25.97 11.40 19.55
CA GLU A 417 -25.95 10.30 20.52
C GLU A 417 -26.11 8.94 19.82
N ILE A 418 -26.90 8.86 18.76
CA ILE A 418 -27.05 7.64 17.95
C ILE A 418 -25.72 7.33 17.23
N ALA A 419 -25.12 8.30 16.54
CA ALA A 419 -23.92 8.08 15.74
C ALA A 419 -22.71 7.63 16.59
N ILE A 420 -22.46 8.25 17.75
CA ILE A 420 -21.33 7.88 18.61
C ILE A 420 -21.45 6.45 19.17
N ARG A 421 -22.68 5.94 19.30
CA ARG A 421 -22.98 4.57 19.77
C ARG A 421 -22.99 3.56 18.63
N ALA A 422 -23.62 3.91 17.52
CA ALA A 422 -23.76 3.04 16.35
C ALA A 422 -22.41 2.83 15.64
N TYR A 423 -21.63 3.90 15.48
CA TYR A 423 -20.43 3.90 14.63
C TYR A 423 -19.12 4.07 15.39
N GLY A 424 -19.13 4.69 16.57
CA GLY A 424 -17.92 4.95 17.34
C GLY A 424 -17.19 3.65 17.73
N LEU A 425 -17.88 2.77 18.46
CA LEU A 425 -17.37 1.48 18.91
C LEU A 425 -18.35 0.35 18.54
N ARG A 426 -18.30 -0.12 17.29
CA ARG A 426 -19.35 -1.02 16.74
C ARG A 426 -19.58 -2.31 17.52
N ARG A 427 -18.53 -2.88 18.12
CA ARG A 427 -18.58 -4.21 18.76
C ARG A 427 -18.26 -4.22 20.26
N VAL A 428 -17.90 -3.08 20.84
CA VAL A 428 -17.51 -2.96 22.26
C VAL A 428 -18.17 -1.75 22.89
N ASP A 429 -18.34 -1.76 24.21
CA ASP A 429 -19.01 -0.66 24.94
C ASP A 429 -18.05 0.38 25.51
N LYS A 430 -16.81 -0.02 25.74
CA LYS A 430 -15.77 0.82 26.33
C LYS A 430 -14.58 0.94 25.39
N GLU A 431 -13.90 2.08 25.44
CA GLU A 431 -12.75 2.35 24.59
C GLU A 431 -11.57 1.43 24.93
N GLU A 432 -11.41 1.06 26.20
CA GLU A 432 -10.32 0.16 26.64
C GLU A 432 -10.43 -1.24 26.00
N ASP A 433 -11.65 -1.67 25.68
CA ASP A 433 -11.93 -2.98 25.09
C ASP A 433 -11.59 -3.04 23.60
N ILE A 434 -11.38 -1.90 22.93
CA ILE A 434 -11.10 -1.86 21.48
C ILE A 434 -9.80 -2.59 21.15
N VAL A 435 -8.77 -2.42 21.99
CA VAL A 435 -7.45 -3.02 21.79
C VAL A 435 -7.53 -4.53 21.93
N SER A 436 -8.20 -5.04 22.97
CA SER A 436 -8.38 -6.48 23.18
C SER A 436 -9.21 -7.11 22.04
N CYS A 437 -10.24 -6.41 21.57
CA CYS A 437 -11.09 -6.88 20.48
C CYS A 437 -10.34 -6.94 19.14
N VAL A 438 -9.50 -5.94 18.82
CA VAL A 438 -8.66 -5.95 17.61
C VAL A 438 -7.60 -7.05 17.64
N LEU A 439 -7.02 -7.32 18.82
CA LEU A 439 -6.00 -8.36 19.00
C LEU A 439 -6.57 -9.78 19.06
N SER A 440 -7.89 -9.93 19.18
CA SER A 440 -8.55 -11.23 19.25
C SER A 440 -8.47 -11.99 17.91
N PRO A 441 -8.36 -13.33 17.90
CA PRO A 441 -8.38 -14.11 16.67
C PRO A 441 -9.65 -13.83 15.84
N GLY A 442 -9.48 -13.29 14.62
CA GLY A 442 -10.60 -12.85 13.77
C GLY A 442 -11.13 -11.44 14.05
N GLY A 443 -10.40 -10.61 14.80
CA GLY A 443 -10.74 -9.27 15.31
C GLY A 443 -11.15 -8.21 14.28
N LYS A 444 -12.30 -8.38 13.63
CA LYS A 444 -12.98 -7.36 12.80
C LYS A 444 -13.82 -6.40 13.64
N CYS A 445 -13.28 -5.94 14.78
CA CYS A 445 -14.01 -5.10 15.73
C CYS A 445 -14.02 -3.62 15.37
N ASN A 446 -13.05 -3.19 14.55
CA ASN A 446 -12.90 -1.80 14.11
C ASN A 446 -12.81 -1.70 12.58
N ASP A 447 -13.78 -2.29 11.88
CA ASP A 447 -13.85 -2.24 10.41
C ASP A 447 -14.17 -0.84 9.87
N LEU A 448 -14.69 0.06 10.73
CA LEU A 448 -14.86 1.49 10.42
C LEU A 448 -13.60 2.33 10.70
N GLY A 449 -12.59 1.78 11.38
CA GLY A 449 -11.34 2.48 11.71
C GLY A 449 -11.46 3.58 12.78
N ASN A 450 -12.60 3.70 13.46
CA ASN A 450 -12.80 4.69 14.52
C ASN A 450 -12.07 4.25 15.81
N GLU A 451 -11.41 5.17 16.49
CA GLU A 451 -10.57 4.92 17.66
C GLU A 451 -11.27 5.28 18.98
N ASN A 452 -12.33 6.08 18.92
CA ASN A 452 -13.11 6.51 20.07
C ASN A 452 -14.59 6.73 19.71
N LYS A 453 -15.46 6.86 20.72
CA LYS A 453 -16.91 7.00 20.47
C LYS A 453 -17.26 8.23 19.63
N LYS A 454 -16.61 9.37 19.89
CA LYS A 454 -16.92 10.65 19.24
C LYS A 454 -16.68 10.59 17.72
N GLU A 455 -15.68 9.82 17.30
CA GLU A 455 -15.41 9.60 15.88
C GLU A 455 -16.58 8.94 15.13
N GLY A 456 -17.53 8.31 15.84
CA GLY A 456 -18.77 7.82 15.23
C GLY A 456 -19.63 8.93 14.60
N TYR A 457 -19.66 10.13 15.19
CA TYR A 457 -20.32 11.29 14.59
C TYR A 457 -19.38 12.07 13.66
N THR A 458 -18.08 12.17 14.00
CA THR A 458 -17.08 12.80 13.14
C THR A 458 -17.04 12.16 11.75
N TYR A 459 -17.18 10.84 11.66
CA TYR A 459 -17.19 10.09 10.40
C TYR A 459 -18.53 9.38 10.14
N ILE A 460 -19.65 10.03 10.47
CA ILE A 460 -20.99 9.58 10.07
C ILE A 460 -21.11 9.55 8.53
N GLY A 461 -22.11 8.84 8.00
CA GLY A 461 -22.44 8.82 6.57
C GLY A 461 -22.53 10.22 5.98
N ARG A 462 -21.62 10.55 5.04
CA ARG A 462 -21.65 11.83 4.30
C ARG A 462 -21.42 11.69 2.79
N GLY A 463 -21.84 12.73 2.06
CA GLY A 463 -21.63 12.88 0.62
C GLY A 463 -22.59 12.04 -0.22
N LEU A 464 -22.40 12.09 -1.56
CA LEU A 464 -23.25 11.39 -2.53
C LEU A 464 -23.12 9.86 -2.50
N ILE A 465 -22.04 9.33 -1.93
CA ILE A 465 -21.79 7.88 -1.81
C ILE A 465 -21.86 7.40 -0.34
N GLN A 466 -22.34 8.25 0.59
CA GLN A 466 -22.59 7.93 2.01
C GLN A 466 -21.41 7.21 2.71
N LEU A 467 -20.25 7.88 2.74
CA LEU A 467 -19.04 7.36 3.38
C LEU A 467 -19.20 7.33 4.89
N THR A 468 -18.97 6.18 5.51
CA THR A 468 -19.09 6.00 6.97
C THR A 468 -17.80 5.40 7.54
N GLY A 469 -17.27 5.97 8.63
CA GLY A 469 -16.09 5.50 9.36
C GLY A 469 -14.75 6.06 8.86
N LYS A 470 -13.85 6.36 9.80
CA LYS A 470 -12.51 6.92 9.57
C LYS A 470 -11.70 6.18 8.51
N TYR A 471 -11.79 4.85 8.46
CA TYR A 471 -11.12 4.05 7.45
C TYR A 471 -11.58 4.45 6.04
N ASN A 472 -12.90 4.52 5.79
CA ASN A 472 -13.43 4.89 4.47
C ASN A 472 -13.13 6.35 4.11
N TYR A 473 -13.23 7.27 5.08
CA TYR A 473 -12.79 8.66 4.91
C TYR A 473 -11.31 8.74 4.55
N SER A 474 -10.44 7.94 5.17
CA SER A 474 -9.01 7.93 4.84
C SER A 474 -8.73 7.46 3.41
N GLN A 475 -9.49 6.47 2.92
CA GLN A 475 -9.32 5.95 1.56
C GLN A 475 -9.76 7.00 0.54
N ILE A 476 -10.97 7.55 0.70
CA ILE A 476 -11.47 8.54 -0.24
C ILE A 476 -10.66 9.84 -0.20
N ASN A 477 -10.09 10.22 0.95
CA ASN A 477 -9.27 11.43 1.05
C ASN A 477 -8.01 11.32 0.19
N LYS A 478 -7.38 10.13 0.13
CA LYS A 478 -6.23 9.87 -0.75
C LYS A 478 -6.61 10.07 -2.22
N ASP A 479 -7.76 9.54 -2.59
CA ASP A 479 -8.33 9.61 -3.94
C ASP A 479 -8.74 11.05 -4.32
N PHE A 480 -9.35 11.77 -3.38
CA PHE A 480 -9.75 13.16 -3.53
C PHE A 480 -8.54 14.07 -3.69
N ILE A 481 -7.52 13.96 -2.83
CA ILE A 481 -6.29 14.77 -2.92
C ILE A 481 -5.56 14.53 -4.24
N LYS A 482 -5.54 13.28 -4.72
CA LYS A 482 -4.94 12.92 -6.01
C LYS A 482 -5.68 13.55 -7.19
N ALA A 483 -7.01 13.49 -7.18
CA ALA A 483 -7.84 14.04 -8.25
C ALA A 483 -7.94 15.57 -8.20
N PHE A 484 -7.87 16.15 -7.00
CA PHE A 484 -8.14 17.56 -6.73
C PHE A 484 -7.10 18.15 -5.76
N PRO A 485 -5.82 18.24 -6.18
CA PRO A 485 -4.76 18.73 -5.31
C PRO A 485 -5.03 20.15 -4.83
N GLY A 486 -4.80 20.39 -3.53
CA GLY A 486 -4.97 21.70 -2.90
C GLY A 486 -6.41 22.12 -2.59
N LYS A 487 -7.41 21.25 -2.79
CA LYS A 487 -8.83 21.59 -2.55
C LYS A 487 -9.30 21.33 -1.12
N GLY A 488 -8.56 20.57 -0.33
CA GLY A 488 -8.89 20.31 1.08
C GLY A 488 -8.39 18.94 1.54
N ASP A 489 -8.76 18.60 2.77
CA ASP A 489 -8.46 17.31 3.41
C ASP A 489 -9.75 16.81 4.09
N LEU A 490 -10.39 15.83 3.46
CA LEU A 490 -11.67 15.27 3.91
C LEU A 490 -11.54 14.45 5.20
N LEU A 491 -10.33 14.04 5.57
CA LEU A 491 -10.09 13.33 6.82
C LEU A 491 -9.98 14.32 7.99
N LYS A 492 -9.36 15.48 7.75
CA LYS A 492 -9.28 16.56 8.75
C LYS A 492 -10.58 17.35 8.90
N ASN A 493 -11.27 17.57 7.79
CA ASN A 493 -12.48 18.38 7.69
C ASN A 493 -13.61 17.54 7.04
N PRO A 494 -14.14 16.51 7.72
CA PRO A 494 -15.16 15.62 7.16
C PRO A 494 -16.48 16.32 6.77
N GLU A 495 -16.80 17.44 7.41
CA GLU A 495 -17.94 18.30 7.11
C GLU A 495 -17.89 18.90 5.70
N LEU A 496 -16.71 18.94 5.04
CA LEU A 496 -16.63 19.34 3.64
C LEU A 496 -17.52 18.47 2.76
N LEU A 497 -17.73 17.19 3.07
CA LEU A 497 -18.60 16.30 2.31
C LEU A 497 -20.09 16.69 2.36
N GLU A 498 -20.48 17.60 3.26
CA GLU A 498 -21.83 18.17 3.32
C GLU A 498 -22.00 19.33 2.33
N GLU A 499 -20.93 19.81 1.72
CA GLU A 499 -20.97 20.80 0.64
C GLU A 499 -21.09 20.13 -0.74
N PRO A 500 -22.02 20.57 -1.61
CA PRO A 500 -22.26 19.96 -2.93
C PRO A 500 -21.02 19.78 -3.80
N GLN A 501 -20.11 20.76 -3.77
CA GLN A 501 -18.86 20.72 -4.53
C GLN A 501 -18.00 19.52 -4.12
N TYR A 502 -17.73 19.37 -2.83
CA TYR A 502 -16.90 18.31 -2.29
C TYR A 502 -17.60 16.95 -2.31
N ALA A 503 -18.93 16.92 -2.14
CA ALA A 503 -19.74 15.72 -2.32
C ALA A 503 -19.66 15.19 -3.75
N ALA A 504 -19.74 16.06 -4.76
CA ALA A 504 -19.58 15.68 -6.16
C ALA A 504 -18.14 15.23 -6.45
N MET A 505 -17.14 16.04 -6.06
CA MET A 505 -15.72 15.72 -6.28
C MET A 505 -15.34 14.38 -5.66
N SER A 506 -15.68 14.12 -4.39
CA SER A 506 -15.40 12.84 -3.73
C SER A 506 -16.09 11.66 -4.44
N ALA A 507 -17.34 11.82 -4.86
CA ALA A 507 -18.07 10.77 -5.58
C ALA A 507 -17.46 10.46 -6.97
N PHE A 508 -17.01 11.48 -7.70
CA PHE A 508 -16.31 11.31 -8.97
C PHE A 508 -14.92 10.67 -8.79
N SER A 509 -14.17 11.06 -7.74
CA SER A 509 -12.91 10.39 -7.37
C SER A 509 -13.13 8.90 -7.14
N TYR A 510 -14.16 8.54 -6.36
CA TYR A 510 -14.53 7.14 -6.13
C TYR A 510 -14.89 6.41 -7.43
N TRP A 511 -15.75 7.04 -8.25
CA TRP A 511 -16.24 6.45 -9.49
C TRP A 511 -15.11 6.05 -10.45
N ILE A 512 -14.10 6.91 -10.56
CA ILE A 512 -13.00 6.74 -11.50
C ILE A 512 -11.97 5.74 -10.98
N ASN A 513 -11.61 5.83 -9.70
CA ASN A 513 -10.64 4.90 -9.12
C ASN A 513 -11.15 3.45 -9.09
N ASN A 514 -12.47 3.26 -9.15
CA ASN A 514 -13.11 1.95 -9.28
C ASN A 514 -13.44 1.54 -10.73
N ASN A 515 -12.98 2.31 -11.73
CA ASN A 515 -13.22 2.10 -13.16
C ASN A 515 -14.71 1.88 -13.51
N LEU A 516 -15.60 2.65 -12.89
CA LEU A 516 -17.05 2.43 -13.04
C LEU A 516 -17.59 2.86 -14.41
N ASN A 517 -16.87 3.70 -15.17
CA ASN A 517 -17.20 3.99 -16.57
C ASN A 517 -17.19 2.72 -17.42
N SER A 518 -16.11 1.95 -17.37
CA SER A 518 -15.97 0.72 -18.15
C SER A 518 -17.05 -0.30 -17.78
N LYS A 519 -17.43 -0.36 -16.50
CA LYS A 519 -18.53 -1.22 -16.02
C LYS A 519 -19.90 -0.74 -16.49
N ALA A 520 -20.11 0.57 -16.52
CA ALA A 520 -21.33 1.17 -17.05
C ALA A 520 -21.47 0.90 -18.55
N ASP A 521 -20.36 0.90 -19.30
CA ASP A 521 -20.37 0.64 -20.75
C ASP A 521 -20.73 -0.81 -21.11
N LEU A 522 -20.71 -1.74 -20.15
CA LEU A 522 -21.08 -3.15 -20.36
C LEU A 522 -22.56 -3.34 -20.67
N GLY A 523 -23.40 -2.35 -20.36
CA GLY A 523 -24.82 -2.39 -20.71
C GLY A 523 -25.74 -1.91 -19.60
N PHE A 524 -27.03 -2.04 -19.87
CA PHE A 524 -28.12 -1.53 -19.04
C PHE A 524 -28.97 -2.63 -18.38
N ASN A 525 -28.53 -3.90 -18.44
CA ASN A 525 -29.30 -4.97 -17.80
C ASN A 525 -29.11 -4.97 -16.27
N ALA A 526 -29.96 -5.72 -15.56
CA ALA A 526 -29.92 -5.79 -14.10
C ALA A 526 -28.54 -6.24 -13.56
N ALA A 527 -27.87 -7.17 -14.24
CA ALA A 527 -26.55 -7.65 -13.83
C ALA A 527 -25.48 -6.56 -13.91
N ASN A 528 -25.53 -5.67 -14.91
CA ASN A 528 -24.64 -4.52 -15.01
C ASN A 528 -24.88 -3.52 -13.87
N VAL A 529 -26.15 -3.22 -13.57
CA VAL A 529 -26.55 -2.33 -12.46
C VAL A 529 -26.06 -2.90 -11.12
N ASP A 530 -26.24 -4.20 -10.90
CA ASP A 530 -25.80 -4.88 -9.68
C ASP A 530 -24.28 -4.93 -9.57
N ALA A 531 -23.56 -5.07 -10.68
CA ALA A 531 -22.09 -5.08 -10.70
C ALA A 531 -21.49 -3.77 -10.20
N ILE A 532 -22.06 -2.64 -10.61
CA ILE A 532 -21.67 -1.33 -10.10
C ILE A 532 -22.10 -1.16 -8.64
N THR A 533 -23.33 -1.60 -8.31
CA THR A 533 -23.87 -1.55 -6.94
C THR A 533 -22.96 -2.27 -5.95
N ARG A 534 -22.49 -3.49 -6.28
CA ARG A 534 -21.62 -4.30 -5.41
C ARG A 534 -20.29 -3.62 -5.07
N ILE A 535 -19.83 -2.71 -5.94
CA ILE A 535 -18.59 -1.97 -5.70
C ILE A 535 -18.86 -0.83 -4.74
N ILE A 536 -19.87 -0.01 -5.05
CA ILE A 536 -20.25 1.17 -4.26
C ILE A 536 -20.71 0.78 -2.86
N ASN A 537 -21.57 -0.23 -2.76
CA ASN A 537 -22.19 -0.63 -1.50
C ASN A 537 -22.17 -2.17 -1.33
N LYS A 538 -21.23 -2.63 -0.51
CA LYS A 538 -21.01 -4.05 -0.23
C LYS A 538 -22.00 -4.56 0.81
N ASN A 539 -22.43 -5.81 0.68
CA ASN A 539 -23.31 -6.52 1.62
C ASN A 539 -24.76 -6.01 1.69
N LEU A 540 -25.28 -5.43 0.60
CA LEU A 540 -26.70 -5.09 0.49
C LEU A 540 -27.59 -6.33 0.42
N ASP A 541 -28.81 -6.22 0.97
CA ASP A 541 -29.86 -7.22 0.77
C ASP A 541 -30.54 -7.08 -0.61
N ALA A 542 -31.32 -8.09 -1.00
CA ALA A 542 -32.01 -8.12 -2.29
C ALA A 542 -32.96 -6.92 -2.53
N SER A 543 -33.53 -6.34 -1.47
CA SER A 543 -34.45 -5.21 -1.62
C SER A 543 -33.75 -3.94 -2.08
N HIS A 544 -32.49 -3.74 -1.70
CA HIS A 544 -31.70 -2.59 -2.15
C HIS A 544 -31.30 -2.70 -3.62
N TYR A 545 -30.93 -3.90 -4.09
CA TYR A 545 -30.69 -4.14 -5.51
C TYR A 545 -31.94 -3.88 -6.33
N GLU A 546 -33.10 -4.37 -5.87
CA GLU A 546 -34.37 -4.16 -6.55
C GLU A 546 -34.74 -2.67 -6.67
N LYS A 547 -34.52 -1.88 -5.61
CA LYS A 547 -34.71 -0.42 -5.65
C LYS A 547 -33.79 0.24 -6.70
N ARG A 548 -32.52 -0.12 -6.74
CA ARG A 548 -31.55 0.44 -7.72
C ARG A 548 -31.87 0.04 -9.16
N ARG A 549 -32.34 -1.18 -9.39
CA ARG A 549 -32.79 -1.62 -10.72
C ARG A 549 -34.01 -0.82 -11.18
N LYS A 550 -35.00 -0.60 -10.30
CA LYS A 550 -36.18 0.24 -10.60
C LYS A 550 -35.80 1.68 -10.92
N SER A 551 -34.94 2.30 -10.11
CA SER A 551 -34.43 3.65 -10.38
C SER A 551 -33.64 3.72 -11.69
N PHE A 552 -32.88 2.67 -12.02
CA PHE A 552 -32.15 2.58 -13.28
C PHE A 552 -33.09 2.44 -14.49
N GLU A 553 -34.13 1.61 -14.43
CA GLU A 553 -35.15 1.54 -15.49
C GLU A 553 -35.79 2.91 -15.71
N LYS A 554 -36.01 3.68 -14.64
CA LYS A 554 -36.51 5.06 -14.79
C LYS A 554 -35.50 5.97 -15.47
N ALA A 555 -34.22 5.86 -15.12
CA ALA A 555 -33.14 6.60 -15.79
C ALA A 555 -33.02 6.23 -17.28
N LYS A 556 -33.21 4.95 -17.62
CA LYS A 556 -33.22 4.44 -18.99
C LYS A 556 -34.33 5.08 -19.84
N GLU A 557 -35.53 5.22 -19.30
CA GLU A 557 -36.63 5.95 -19.94
C GLU A 557 -36.30 7.43 -20.12
N VAL A 558 -35.89 8.10 -19.03
CA VAL A 558 -35.65 9.56 -18.99
C VAL A 558 -34.53 9.97 -19.95
N TYR A 559 -33.42 9.22 -19.97
CA TYR A 559 -32.31 9.48 -20.89
C TYR A 559 -32.48 8.84 -22.27
N ARG A 560 -33.58 8.11 -22.50
CA ARG A 560 -33.95 7.46 -23.77
C ARG A 560 -32.80 6.62 -24.32
N LEU A 561 -32.32 5.68 -23.50
CA LEU A 561 -31.16 4.84 -23.82
C LEU A 561 -31.40 3.98 -25.07
N SER A 562 -32.65 3.55 -25.31
CA SER A 562 -33.08 2.79 -26.50
C SER A 562 -32.78 3.49 -27.83
N ASP A 563 -32.72 4.81 -27.79
CA ASP A 563 -32.58 5.65 -28.97
C ASP A 563 -31.09 5.96 -29.26
N CYS A 564 -30.18 5.46 -28.42
CA CYS A 564 -28.74 5.58 -28.63
C CYS A 564 -28.24 4.50 -29.59
N LYS A 565 -27.83 4.90 -30.80
CA LYS A 565 -27.35 4.00 -31.87
C LYS A 565 -26.19 3.06 -31.52
N ASN A 566 -25.47 3.32 -30.41
CA ASN A 566 -24.32 2.53 -29.96
C ASN A 566 -24.67 1.48 -28.89
N ILE A 567 -25.96 1.29 -28.59
CA ILE A 567 -26.42 0.26 -27.65
C ILE A 567 -27.52 -0.54 -28.34
N THR A 568 -27.15 -1.32 -29.33
CA THR A 568 -28.06 -2.31 -29.93
C THR A 568 -28.09 -3.55 -29.03
N GLU A 569 -29.22 -4.24 -28.95
CA GLU A 569 -29.33 -5.57 -28.30
C GLU A 569 -28.25 -6.56 -28.79
N ASP A 570 -27.67 -6.32 -29.96
CA ASP A 570 -26.55 -7.07 -30.53
C ASP A 570 -25.22 -6.96 -29.75
N SER A 571 -25.00 -5.88 -28.98
CA SER A 571 -23.83 -5.80 -28.07
C SER A 571 -24.03 -6.58 -26.77
N LEU A 572 -25.28 -6.95 -26.43
CA LEU A 572 -25.64 -7.77 -25.28
C LEU A 572 -25.57 -9.28 -25.59
N ASN A 573 -25.51 -9.68 -26.88
CA ASN A 573 -25.42 -11.08 -27.33
C ASN A 573 -23.99 -11.59 -27.54
N LYS A 574 -22.96 -10.75 -27.40
CA LYS A 574 -21.55 -11.19 -27.43
C LYS A 574 -21.19 -11.76 -26.06
N GLY A 575 -21.33 -13.08 -25.90
CA GLY A 575 -20.86 -13.81 -24.72
C GLY A 575 -19.37 -13.56 -24.41
N VAL A 576 -18.92 -14.03 -23.24
CA VAL A 576 -17.56 -13.77 -22.75
C VAL A 576 -16.50 -14.23 -23.75
N THR A 577 -15.55 -13.37 -24.11
CA THR A 577 -14.41 -13.75 -24.95
C THR A 577 -13.11 -13.60 -24.17
N ILE A 578 -12.47 -14.71 -23.85
CA ILE A 578 -11.12 -14.77 -23.27
C ILE A 578 -10.11 -14.82 -24.42
N ARG A 579 -9.08 -13.98 -24.42
CA ARG A 579 -8.00 -13.99 -25.43
C ARG A 579 -6.71 -14.38 -24.75
N LEU A 580 -6.11 -15.49 -25.16
CA LEU A 580 -4.84 -16.00 -24.69
C LEU A 580 -3.82 -15.92 -25.84
N ILE A 581 -2.71 -15.21 -25.61
CA ILE A 581 -1.58 -15.08 -26.52
C ILE A 581 -0.38 -15.79 -25.88
N ARG A 582 0.12 -16.87 -26.49
CA ARG A 582 1.34 -17.55 -26.04
C ARG A 582 2.55 -16.66 -26.29
N LYS A 583 3.39 -16.48 -25.28
CA LYS A 583 4.53 -15.56 -25.31
C LYS A 583 5.84 -16.28 -25.01
N TRP A 584 5.84 -17.20 -24.05
CA TRP A 584 7.07 -17.88 -23.60
C TRP A 584 6.91 -19.40 -23.66
N GLN A 585 7.95 -20.09 -24.11
CA GLN A 585 7.98 -21.55 -24.14
C GLN A 585 9.33 -22.07 -23.65
N THR A 586 9.26 -23.12 -22.83
CA THR A 586 10.43 -23.88 -22.37
C THR A 586 10.28 -25.35 -22.77
N ASN A 587 11.22 -26.19 -22.32
CA ASN A 587 11.09 -27.65 -22.42
C ASN A 587 10.10 -28.25 -21.40
N LYS A 588 9.56 -27.44 -20.47
CA LYS A 588 8.61 -27.87 -19.44
C LYS A 588 7.22 -27.31 -19.63
N SER A 589 7.08 -26.08 -20.13
CA SER A 589 5.78 -25.43 -20.20
C SER A 589 5.67 -24.39 -21.32
N THR A 590 4.44 -23.94 -21.55
CA THR A 590 4.14 -22.77 -22.37
C THR A 590 3.37 -21.75 -21.52
N ILE A 591 3.80 -20.49 -21.47
CA ILE A 591 3.09 -19.41 -20.77
C ILE A 591 2.62 -18.38 -21.79
N GLY A 592 1.35 -17.99 -21.66
CA GLY A 592 0.77 -16.89 -22.42
C GLY A 592 0.18 -15.81 -21.52
N GLU A 593 0.01 -14.63 -22.09
CA GLU A 593 -0.79 -13.56 -21.50
C GLU A 593 -2.24 -13.73 -21.92
N PHE A 594 -3.17 -13.49 -20.99
CA PHE A 594 -4.58 -13.46 -21.32
C PHE A 594 -5.27 -12.17 -20.90
N THR A 595 -6.32 -11.84 -21.65
CA THR A 595 -7.27 -10.76 -21.36
C THR A 595 -8.70 -11.28 -21.54
N ILE A 596 -9.68 -10.65 -20.90
CA ILE A 596 -11.08 -10.92 -21.17
C ILE A 596 -11.73 -9.66 -21.74
N ASP A 597 -12.33 -9.77 -22.93
CA ASP A 597 -12.99 -8.67 -23.63
C ASP A 597 -14.00 -7.98 -22.71
N ASN A 598 -14.03 -6.65 -22.79
CA ASN A 598 -14.89 -5.79 -21.98
C ASN A 598 -14.66 -5.94 -20.46
N SER A 599 -13.45 -6.31 -20.04
CA SER A 599 -13.08 -6.34 -18.63
C SER A 599 -11.62 -5.91 -18.43
N ASP A 600 -11.27 -5.58 -17.18
CA ASP A 600 -9.87 -5.39 -16.77
C ASP A 600 -9.19 -6.72 -16.38
N ILE A 601 -9.90 -7.85 -16.52
CA ILE A 601 -9.40 -9.17 -16.12
C ILE A 601 -8.33 -9.57 -17.13
N ARG A 602 -7.12 -9.68 -16.61
CA ARG A 602 -5.94 -10.13 -17.34
C ARG A 602 -5.01 -10.87 -16.39
N GLY A 603 -4.06 -11.59 -16.98
CA GLY A 603 -3.06 -12.33 -16.24
C GLY A 603 -2.27 -13.24 -17.17
N PHE A 604 -1.82 -14.35 -16.61
CA PHE A 604 -1.07 -15.36 -17.35
C PHE A 604 -1.81 -16.69 -17.31
N ILE A 605 -1.64 -17.48 -18.35
CA ILE A 605 -2.07 -18.89 -18.37
C ILE A 605 -0.82 -19.74 -18.60
N LEU A 606 -0.59 -20.67 -17.68
CA LEU A 606 0.41 -21.74 -17.82
C LEU A 606 -0.27 -22.96 -18.46
N GLU A 607 0.30 -23.41 -19.55
CA GLU A 607 -0.07 -24.60 -20.31
C GLU A 607 1.10 -25.58 -20.32
N GLU A 608 0.81 -26.82 -20.74
CA GLU A 608 1.86 -27.81 -20.94
C GLU A 608 2.83 -27.41 -22.06
N LYS A 609 3.97 -28.10 -22.16
CA LYS A 609 4.88 -27.93 -23.29
C LYS A 609 4.24 -28.39 -24.60
N GLY A 610 4.82 -27.92 -25.71
CA GLY A 610 4.52 -28.44 -27.03
C GLY A 610 5.05 -29.87 -27.23
N PRO A 611 4.62 -30.57 -28.29
CA PRO A 611 3.75 -30.11 -29.37
C PRO A 611 2.26 -30.02 -28.99
N ASP A 612 1.45 -29.43 -29.87
CA ASP A 612 0.00 -29.36 -29.73
C ASP A 612 -0.61 -30.73 -30.03
N THR A 613 -1.65 -31.13 -29.31
CA THR A 613 -2.41 -32.37 -29.59
C THR A 613 -3.90 -32.12 -29.55
N THR A 614 -4.69 -32.89 -30.30
CA THR A 614 -6.16 -32.95 -30.15
C THR A 614 -6.61 -34.17 -29.35
N ILE A 615 -5.68 -35.09 -29.05
CA ILE A 615 -5.97 -36.42 -28.48
C ILE A 615 -6.10 -36.33 -26.95
N SER A 616 -7.09 -37.04 -26.40
CA SER A 616 -7.31 -37.15 -24.95
C SER A 616 -6.29 -38.06 -24.27
N GLY A 617 -5.93 -37.73 -23.02
CA GLY A 617 -4.99 -38.52 -22.21
C GLY A 617 -3.50 -38.32 -22.56
N ILE A 618 -3.17 -37.37 -23.43
CA ILE A 618 -1.79 -36.99 -23.74
C ILE A 618 -1.49 -35.64 -23.07
N GLU A 619 -0.46 -35.58 -22.23
CA GLU A 619 0.04 -34.38 -21.54
C GLU A 619 0.78 -33.47 -22.53
N GLN A 620 -0.01 -32.83 -23.39
CA GLN A 620 0.45 -31.90 -24.42
C GLN A 620 -0.53 -30.74 -24.50
N ARG A 621 -0.01 -29.56 -24.84
CA ARG A 621 -0.82 -28.34 -24.86
C ARG A 621 -1.94 -28.37 -25.89
N VAL A 622 -2.91 -27.49 -25.68
CA VAL A 622 -4.08 -27.33 -26.53
C VAL A 622 -3.65 -26.75 -27.90
N PRO A 623 -4.31 -27.06 -29.03
CA PRO A 623 -4.02 -26.39 -30.28
C PRO A 623 -4.38 -24.90 -30.25
N VAL A 624 -3.71 -24.09 -31.08
CA VAL A 624 -4.20 -22.72 -31.34
C VAL A 624 -5.56 -22.77 -32.01
N GLY A 625 -6.45 -21.85 -31.66
CA GLY A 625 -7.81 -21.86 -32.20
C GLY A 625 -8.82 -21.12 -31.33
N THR A 626 -10.07 -21.15 -31.76
CA THR A 626 -11.21 -20.64 -30.98
C THR A 626 -11.96 -21.82 -30.38
N TYR A 627 -12.23 -21.76 -29.09
CA TYR A 627 -12.91 -22.78 -28.31
C TYR A 627 -14.14 -22.20 -27.64
N ASN A 628 -15.23 -22.96 -27.65
CA ASN A 628 -16.40 -22.68 -26.85
C ASN A 628 -16.16 -23.08 -25.40
N LEU A 629 -16.86 -22.43 -24.47
CA LEU A 629 -16.76 -22.67 -23.04
C LEU A 629 -18.08 -23.22 -22.48
N ILE A 630 -17.99 -24.22 -21.61
CA ILE A 630 -19.11 -24.73 -20.81
C ILE A 630 -18.68 -24.91 -19.35
N TRP A 631 -19.65 -24.90 -18.44
CA TRP A 631 -19.40 -25.25 -17.05
C TRP A 631 -19.11 -26.73 -16.88
N HIS A 632 -18.12 -27.06 -16.06
CA HIS A 632 -17.78 -28.42 -15.67
C HIS A 632 -17.84 -28.58 -14.14
N ASN A 633 -18.48 -29.67 -13.72
CA ASN A 633 -18.63 -30.07 -12.33
C ASN A 633 -18.25 -31.56 -12.17
N GLY A 634 -16.96 -31.82 -12.08
CA GLY A 634 -16.41 -33.14 -11.83
C GLY A 634 -16.19 -33.44 -10.34
N SER A 635 -15.62 -34.61 -10.05
CA SER A 635 -15.24 -35.02 -8.70
C SER A 635 -14.02 -34.24 -8.18
N LYS A 636 -12.99 -34.05 -9.02
CA LYS A 636 -11.74 -33.31 -8.71
C LYS A 636 -11.90 -31.79 -8.82
N PHE A 637 -12.54 -31.31 -9.90
CA PHE A 637 -12.72 -29.88 -10.17
C PHE A 637 -14.19 -29.53 -10.34
N LYS A 638 -14.65 -28.53 -9.57
CA LYS A 638 -16.04 -28.05 -9.56
C LYS A 638 -16.09 -26.58 -9.92
N ASN A 639 -17.16 -26.16 -10.59
CA ASN A 639 -17.38 -24.78 -11.04
C ASN A 639 -16.20 -24.24 -11.87
N VAL A 640 -15.64 -25.06 -12.77
CA VAL A 640 -14.56 -24.65 -13.68
C VAL A 640 -15.06 -24.61 -15.12
N LEU A 641 -14.37 -23.84 -15.96
CA LEU A 641 -14.67 -23.76 -17.39
C LEU A 641 -14.00 -24.92 -18.13
N LYS A 642 -14.71 -25.50 -19.10
CA LYS A 642 -14.22 -26.55 -19.99
C LYS A 642 -14.26 -26.08 -21.44
N LEU A 643 -13.19 -26.34 -22.19
CA LEU A 643 -13.01 -25.92 -23.58
C LEU A 643 -13.37 -27.05 -24.55
N TYR A 644 -13.96 -26.70 -25.70
CA TYR A 644 -14.15 -27.62 -26.83
C TYR A 644 -14.31 -26.84 -28.15
N ASN A 645 -14.06 -27.50 -29.28
CA ASN A 645 -14.41 -27.00 -30.61
C ASN A 645 -14.65 -28.20 -31.56
N ASN A 646 -14.73 -27.95 -32.88
CA ASN A 646 -14.99 -29.02 -33.85
C ASN A 646 -13.82 -30.03 -33.95
N ASP A 647 -12.60 -29.60 -33.66
CA ASP A 647 -11.38 -30.42 -33.78
C ASP A 647 -10.98 -31.09 -32.45
N VAL A 648 -11.44 -30.52 -31.33
CA VAL A 648 -11.15 -30.97 -29.97
C VAL A 648 -12.46 -31.27 -29.25
N SER A 649 -12.75 -32.56 -29.10
CA SER A 649 -13.93 -33.06 -28.40
C SER A 649 -14.00 -32.55 -26.95
N VAL A 650 -15.22 -32.28 -26.49
CA VAL A 650 -15.53 -31.97 -25.08
C VAL A 650 -15.05 -33.05 -24.10
N ASP A 651 -14.94 -34.30 -24.57
CA ASP A 651 -14.48 -35.45 -23.78
C ASP A 651 -12.98 -35.42 -23.50
N ARG A 652 -12.19 -34.64 -24.25
CA ARG A 652 -10.79 -34.37 -23.89
C ARG A 652 -10.67 -33.68 -22.52
N ALA A 653 -11.74 -33.01 -22.09
CA ALA A 653 -11.86 -32.42 -20.78
C ALA A 653 -10.74 -31.42 -20.44
N ILE A 654 -10.39 -30.53 -21.37
CA ILE A 654 -9.49 -29.41 -21.12
C ILE A 654 -10.22 -28.43 -20.19
N LEU A 655 -9.68 -28.20 -19.00
CA LEU A 655 -10.27 -27.31 -18.00
C LEU A 655 -9.44 -26.04 -17.82
N ILE A 656 -10.08 -24.97 -17.35
CA ILE A 656 -9.41 -23.83 -16.72
C ILE A 656 -9.52 -24.01 -15.21
N HIS A 657 -8.42 -24.38 -14.55
CA HIS A 657 -8.44 -24.69 -13.11
C HIS A 657 -7.22 -24.14 -12.38
N ALA A 658 -7.32 -24.07 -11.05
CA ALA A 658 -6.23 -23.56 -10.23
C ALA A 658 -5.08 -24.57 -10.18
N GLY A 659 -3.86 -24.06 -10.37
CA GLY A 659 -2.60 -24.79 -10.35
C GLY A 659 -1.47 -23.78 -10.58
N ASN A 660 -0.25 -24.13 -10.19
CA ASN A 660 0.86 -23.17 -10.20
C ASN A 660 2.09 -23.66 -10.98
N SER A 661 2.24 -24.96 -11.23
CA SER A 661 3.43 -25.55 -11.90
C SER A 661 3.05 -26.25 -13.19
N ALA A 662 4.05 -26.49 -14.05
CA ALA A 662 3.88 -27.21 -15.31
C ALA A 662 3.29 -28.62 -15.10
N GLU A 663 3.77 -29.34 -14.08
CA GLU A 663 3.30 -30.69 -13.76
C GLU A 663 1.84 -30.71 -13.31
N ALA A 664 1.32 -29.59 -12.81
CA ALA A 664 -0.08 -29.45 -12.42
C ALA A 664 -1.01 -29.15 -13.60
N THR A 665 -0.48 -28.96 -14.82
CA THR A 665 -1.32 -28.66 -15.98
C THR A 665 -2.14 -29.87 -16.39
N GLU A 666 -1.56 -31.08 -16.41
CA GLU A 666 -2.22 -32.30 -16.91
C GLU A 666 -2.89 -32.07 -18.30
N GLY A 667 -2.33 -31.19 -19.15
CA GLY A 667 -2.92 -30.79 -20.44
C GLY A 667 -4.05 -29.72 -20.38
N CYS A 668 -4.31 -29.15 -19.20
CA CYS A 668 -5.27 -28.08 -18.94
C CYS A 668 -4.62 -26.69 -18.89
N LEU A 669 -5.43 -25.65 -18.66
CA LEU A 669 -5.03 -24.25 -18.59
C LEU A 669 -5.03 -23.77 -17.13
N LEU A 670 -3.89 -23.26 -16.65
CA LEU A 670 -3.75 -22.76 -15.27
C LEU A 670 -3.65 -21.23 -15.26
N PRO A 671 -4.71 -20.50 -14.88
CA PRO A 671 -4.66 -19.04 -14.83
C PRO A 671 -3.91 -18.58 -13.57
N GLY A 672 -3.18 -17.45 -13.68
CA GLY A 672 -2.50 -16.81 -12.56
C GLY A 672 -2.39 -15.31 -12.72
N SER A 673 -2.15 -14.62 -11.60
CA SER A 673 -1.97 -13.15 -11.59
C SER A 673 -0.53 -12.73 -11.92
N TYR A 674 0.44 -13.62 -11.65
CA TYR A 674 1.86 -13.40 -11.86
C TYR A 674 2.46 -14.64 -12.51
N ARG A 675 3.54 -14.46 -13.30
CA ARG A 675 4.32 -15.57 -13.85
C ARG A 675 5.77 -15.52 -13.35
N SER A 676 6.42 -16.66 -13.34
CA SER A 676 7.87 -16.82 -13.37
C SER A 676 8.22 -17.97 -14.33
N LEU A 677 9.47 -18.41 -14.40
CA LEU A 677 9.83 -19.55 -15.25
C LEU A 677 9.04 -20.79 -14.85
N ASP A 678 8.32 -21.38 -15.81
CA ASP A 678 7.51 -22.60 -15.66
C ASP A 678 6.49 -22.57 -14.51
N TRP A 679 6.06 -21.38 -14.12
CA TRP A 679 5.23 -21.21 -12.93
C TRP A 679 4.30 -19.99 -13.01
N VAL A 680 3.11 -20.13 -12.44
CA VAL A 680 2.16 -19.03 -12.21
C VAL A 680 1.73 -18.98 -10.74
N SER A 681 1.42 -17.80 -10.23
CA SER A 681 0.98 -17.63 -8.84
C SER A 681 -0.35 -16.88 -8.73
N ASN A 682 -0.97 -17.01 -7.57
CA ASN A 682 -2.32 -16.51 -7.28
C ASN A 682 -3.42 -17.08 -8.19
N SER A 683 -3.33 -18.38 -8.48
CA SER A 683 -4.21 -19.06 -9.44
C SER A 683 -5.65 -19.23 -8.96
N ARG A 684 -5.86 -19.45 -7.66
CA ARG A 684 -7.21 -19.56 -7.07
C ARG A 684 -8.01 -18.27 -7.20
N ASP A 685 -7.42 -17.15 -6.79
CA ASP A 685 -8.06 -15.84 -6.88
C ASP A 685 -8.34 -15.47 -8.34
N LYS A 686 -7.37 -15.71 -9.24
CA LYS A 686 -7.55 -15.43 -10.66
C LYS A 686 -8.63 -16.29 -11.30
N LEU A 687 -8.71 -17.57 -10.93
CA LEU A 687 -9.77 -18.47 -11.38
C LEU A 687 -11.14 -18.00 -10.89
N GLU A 688 -11.28 -17.61 -9.62
CA GLU A 688 -12.56 -17.11 -9.10
C GLU A 688 -12.97 -15.82 -9.82
N GLU A 689 -12.03 -14.91 -10.06
CA GLU A 689 -12.29 -13.67 -10.82
C GLU A 689 -12.81 -13.95 -12.24
N ILE A 690 -12.20 -14.89 -12.97
CA ILE A 690 -12.68 -15.32 -14.29
C ILE A 690 -14.09 -15.92 -14.15
N ASN A 691 -14.27 -16.87 -13.22
CA ASN A 691 -15.53 -17.58 -13.04
C ASN A 691 -16.68 -16.64 -12.66
N GLU A 692 -16.46 -15.70 -11.75
CA GLU A 692 -17.45 -14.69 -11.37
C GLU A 692 -17.85 -13.82 -12.57
N TYR A 693 -16.89 -13.43 -13.41
CA TYR A 693 -17.18 -12.68 -14.63
C TYR A 693 -18.01 -13.49 -15.63
N VAL A 694 -17.68 -14.77 -15.85
CA VAL A 694 -18.47 -15.65 -16.73
C VAL A 694 -19.87 -15.92 -16.16
N LYS A 695 -20.01 -16.11 -14.85
CA LYS A 695 -21.32 -16.24 -14.18
C LYS A 695 -22.15 -14.96 -14.33
N LEU A 696 -21.50 -13.78 -14.28
CA LEU A 696 -22.15 -12.47 -14.36
C LEU A 696 -22.72 -12.19 -15.76
N ILE A 697 -21.95 -12.50 -16.81
CA ILE A 697 -22.34 -12.24 -18.19
C ILE A 697 -23.22 -13.37 -18.75
N GLY A 698 -23.01 -14.60 -18.29
CA GLY A 698 -23.60 -15.81 -18.85
C GLY A 698 -22.59 -16.59 -19.69
N ILE A 699 -22.73 -17.92 -19.65
CA ILE A 699 -21.86 -18.84 -20.39
C ILE A 699 -22.28 -18.98 -21.88
N GLU A 700 -23.47 -18.48 -22.24
CA GLU A 700 -23.96 -18.52 -23.61
C GLU A 700 -23.03 -17.73 -24.53
N ASN A 701 -22.59 -18.36 -25.62
CA ASN A 701 -21.60 -17.82 -26.57
C ASN A 701 -20.23 -17.47 -25.96
N ALA A 702 -19.93 -17.97 -24.75
CA ALA A 702 -18.61 -17.78 -24.13
C ALA A 702 -17.55 -18.60 -24.88
N LYS A 703 -16.40 -17.97 -25.14
CA LYS A 703 -15.30 -18.55 -25.89
C LYS A 703 -13.94 -18.12 -25.37
N ILE A 704 -12.94 -18.91 -25.69
CA ILE A 704 -11.53 -18.56 -25.56
C ILE A 704 -10.84 -18.66 -26.92
N ILE A 705 -10.05 -17.65 -27.25
CA ILE A 705 -9.26 -17.55 -28.47
C ILE A 705 -7.80 -17.70 -28.06
N ILE A 706 -7.16 -18.77 -28.54
CA ILE A 706 -5.75 -19.09 -28.27
C ILE A 706 -4.94 -18.77 -29.53
N THR A 707 -3.99 -17.84 -29.41
CA THR A 707 -3.03 -17.45 -30.45
C THR A 707 -1.60 -17.56 -29.91
N GLN A 708 -0.60 -17.37 -30.77
CA GLN A 708 0.81 -17.45 -30.39
C GLN A 708 1.63 -16.33 -31.02
N GLU A 709 2.49 -15.72 -30.20
CA GLU A 709 3.43 -14.66 -30.56
C GLU A 709 4.65 -14.75 -29.63
N TYR A 710 5.50 -15.74 -29.90
CA TYR A 710 6.64 -16.06 -29.04
C TYR A 710 7.69 -14.96 -29.03
N GLU A 711 8.28 -14.72 -27.85
CA GLU A 711 9.39 -13.80 -27.62
C GLU A 711 10.76 -14.48 -27.72
#